data_AF-A0A6S7IY73-F1
#
_entry.id   AF-A0A6S7IY73-F1
#
_cell.length_a   1.000
_cell.length_b   1.000
_cell.length_c   1.000
_cell.angle_alpha   90.00
_cell.angle_beta   90.00
_cell.angle_gamma   90.00
#
_symmetry.space_group_name_H-M   'P 1'
#
loop_
_entity.id
_entity.type
_entity.pdbx_description
1 polymer ?
#
loop_
_entity_poly.entity_id
_entity_poly.type
_entity_poly.pdbx_seq_one_letter_code
_entity_poly.pdbx_strand_id
1 'polypeptide(L)'
;MWNHMLTKADEFCKIFGIPFSHIDMSSSDPLLQWKRKVDEVEKWIADAREKLHLKNNVRDFAVLNMLPETANEITRGIDNYCVPQLNEITSRAQDILNEKESSGQKNAEITETIARLSEKINDLRQYTESQKVHVRNETLAFFTEKLNSSEVMVDRVLEDLKKLRSVGSEAAVVRDQVDLIKESENYLQQHLSEFEESKRQIVEMEDKGYLSTDGFEGTLKTKTVELEPRMAAVEKQFSDTKNRLAKGVINFHGQHKDDVKKWLRYCERKLNEINSDADEINSVYDEYCKLQELRREVIKGEQGFLNTLELNERLIAEAMLNEQQGKEYQGEIQAIAKSRNKLQRRIQEKHSRLYTTLIEGLNGMLSTSIHAFEEAQATLCETKLCEDFDTATEQMNGAKRIAEGMVELEEKAQGTLELATTITTFGILILNEEDKTGVDEKIKQLREHASTMTGKSRVEFNRLLDEYLVLFRKEIEDRKTWIAVNENRMSSSYLEIEDLPGFQKELNEHKEFEEELNQKNMEKMADAAERVTELERNYKTDVRNLEKRWKVLKEWSNDYSLELQKVVKEWKVLKQEQDLLVEWLDPNEEQLSKINEKINWSDEEGMKKQIVDLKNIQSELEDKGVVLSQSHIKGMALMKFLNDEAAASRTIDRELSQLDRRWNTMAKDIIARIELLRNIQYKQADLKEKKERVNTYIDDTNAELDEHETKTQRLQGNMSQDVEDGETAREKKVRMKKEKETLQQDVVGLVKSLEERIAEFPRSQAIVDRINTASKDLEDVADEDSKAALHDELVNFNARWLVIVTRLEDYSSTDLPDPGSFGCMGFVKRRLSGSTY
;
A
#
# COMPACT_ATOMS: atom_id res chain seq x y z
N MET A 1 104.52 91.91 -6.82
CA MET A 1 104.71 91.94 -5.34
C MET A 1 103.67 92.81 -4.65
N TRP A 2 103.38 94.03 -5.12
CA TRP A 2 102.33 94.91 -4.53
C TRP A 2 100.90 94.34 -4.61
N ASN A 3 100.53 93.69 -5.73
CA ASN A 3 99.25 93.00 -5.86
C ASN A 3 99.08 91.80 -4.92
N HIS A 4 100.16 91.18 -4.43
CA HIS A 4 100.09 90.02 -3.53
C HIS A 4 99.96 90.45 -2.05
N MET A 5 100.38 91.67 -1.70
CA MET A 5 100.10 92.25 -0.38
C MET A 5 98.67 92.78 -0.26
N LEU A 6 98.09 93.31 -1.35
CA LEU A 6 96.69 93.75 -1.39
C LEU A 6 95.70 92.58 -1.22
N THR A 7 96.00 91.39 -1.76
CA THR A 7 95.15 90.20 -1.57
C THR A 7 95.16 89.69 -0.13
N LYS A 8 96.30 89.77 0.57
CA LYS A 8 96.39 89.37 1.99
C LYS A 8 95.76 90.38 2.94
N ALA A 9 95.69 91.66 2.58
CA ALA A 9 94.95 92.66 3.33
C ALA A 9 93.42 92.47 3.20
N ASP A 10 92.93 92.09 2.01
CA ASP A 10 91.51 91.78 1.76
C ASP A 10 91.03 90.52 2.51
N GLU A 11 91.87 89.49 2.64
CA GLU A 11 91.56 88.31 3.48
C GLU A 11 91.50 88.64 4.97
N PHE A 12 92.34 89.55 5.47
CA PHE A 12 92.35 89.94 6.88
C PHE A 12 91.09 90.71 7.28
N CYS A 13 90.54 91.55 6.39
CA CYS A 13 89.33 92.32 6.65
C CYS A 13 88.04 91.49 6.57
N LYS A 14 88.00 90.43 5.76
CA LYS A 14 86.85 89.51 5.66
C LYS A 14 86.64 88.64 6.91
N ILE A 15 87.70 88.28 7.63
CA ILE A 15 87.61 87.44 8.84
C ILE A 15 86.96 88.18 10.02
N PHE A 16 87.09 89.50 10.08
CA PHE A 16 86.59 90.32 11.18
C PHE A 16 85.37 91.18 10.82
N GLY A 17 84.81 91.01 9.62
CA GLY A 17 83.58 91.69 9.22
C GLY A 17 83.72 93.23 9.12
N ILE A 18 84.92 93.74 8.80
CA ILE A 18 85.16 95.19 8.65
C ILE A 18 85.25 95.53 7.16
N PRO A 19 84.44 96.45 6.62
CA PRO A 19 84.45 96.76 5.19
C PRO A 19 85.76 97.45 4.80
N PHE A 20 86.45 96.92 3.78
CA PHE A 20 87.69 97.49 3.24
C PHE A 20 87.49 97.85 1.76
N SER A 21 87.12 99.10 1.47
CA SER A 21 87.22 99.80 0.17
C SER A 21 86.40 101.10 0.25
N HIS A 22 86.82 102.28 -0.21
CA HIS A 22 87.98 102.71 -0.96
C HIS A 22 88.63 103.90 -0.26
N ILE A 23 89.85 103.70 0.23
CA ILE A 23 90.71 104.77 0.70
C ILE A 23 91.34 105.40 -0.54
N ASP A 24 90.80 106.54 -0.98
CA ASP A 24 91.56 107.50 -1.75
C ASP A 24 92.45 108.26 -0.77
N MET A 25 93.70 107.79 -0.61
CA MET A 25 94.74 108.40 0.24
C MET A 25 95.36 109.65 -0.42
N SER A 26 94.57 110.47 -1.12
CA SER A 26 95.09 111.68 -1.77
C SER A 26 94.20 112.91 -1.65
N SER A 27 93.22 112.90 -0.74
CA SER A 27 92.61 114.12 -0.23
C SER A 27 93.17 114.39 1.15
N SER A 28 94.08 115.35 1.27
CA SER A 28 94.56 115.87 2.57
C SER A 28 93.49 116.69 3.29
N ASP A 29 92.20 116.38 3.08
CA ASP A 29 91.05 117.10 3.67
C ASP A 29 90.54 116.30 4.89
N PRO A 30 90.88 116.76 6.11
CA PRO A 30 90.45 116.15 7.37
C PRO A 30 88.92 115.96 7.47
N LEU A 31 88.13 116.82 6.82
CA LEU A 31 86.67 116.80 6.89
C LEU A 31 86.08 115.54 6.25
N LEU A 32 86.66 115.07 5.15
CA LEU A 32 86.14 113.94 4.37
C LEU A 32 86.45 112.60 5.06
N GLN A 33 87.60 112.50 5.73
CA GLN A 33 87.92 111.34 6.57
C GLN A 33 87.04 111.28 7.82
N TRP A 34 86.75 112.44 8.41
CA TRP A 34 85.84 112.55 9.55
C TRP A 34 84.40 112.14 9.18
N LYS A 35 83.88 112.59 8.03
CA LYS A 35 82.55 112.18 7.51
C LYS A 35 82.44 110.66 7.27
N ARG A 36 83.49 110.00 6.76
CA ARG A 36 83.47 108.52 6.58
C ARG A 36 83.37 107.75 7.89
N LYS A 37 84.10 108.19 8.93
CA LYS A 37 83.99 107.56 10.26
C LYS A 37 82.60 107.77 10.88
N VAL A 38 82.01 108.94 10.66
CA VAL A 38 80.61 109.22 11.02
C VAL A 38 79.67 108.22 10.33
N ASP A 39 79.82 107.99 9.02
CA ASP A 39 78.97 107.06 8.25
C ASP A 39 79.14 105.59 8.70
N GLU A 40 80.36 105.15 9.03
CA GLU A 40 80.62 103.79 9.56
C GLU A 40 79.90 103.54 10.89
N VAL A 41 79.95 104.51 11.81
CA VAL A 41 79.26 104.41 13.10
C VAL A 41 77.74 104.52 12.91
N GLU A 42 77.24 105.40 12.03
CA GLU A 42 75.81 105.48 11.71
C GLU A 42 75.27 104.18 11.08
N LYS A 43 76.06 103.52 10.22
CA LYS A 43 75.70 102.22 9.63
C LYS A 43 75.63 101.13 10.70
N TRP A 44 76.61 101.05 11.60
CA TRP A 44 76.57 100.08 12.70
C TRP A 44 75.36 100.29 13.62
N ILE A 45 75.04 101.56 13.93
CA ILE A 45 73.84 101.91 14.73
C ILE A 45 72.56 101.47 14.02
N ALA A 46 72.47 101.61 12.69
CA ALA A 46 71.33 101.15 11.92
C ALA A 46 71.18 99.62 11.95
N ASP A 47 72.28 98.88 11.72
CA ASP A 47 72.29 97.40 11.78
C ASP A 47 71.94 96.88 13.18
N ALA A 48 72.40 97.54 14.24
CA ALA A 48 72.07 97.20 15.62
C ALA A 48 70.58 97.47 15.95
N ARG A 49 70.01 98.58 15.45
CA ARG A 49 68.56 98.86 15.57
C ARG A 49 67.74 97.81 14.82
N GLU A 50 68.14 97.41 13.62
CA GLU A 50 67.43 96.40 12.84
C GLU A 50 67.42 95.03 13.53
N LYS A 51 68.55 94.60 14.11
CA LYS A 51 68.64 93.35 14.90
C LYS A 51 67.75 93.34 16.14
N LEU A 52 67.52 94.50 16.78
CA LEU A 52 66.57 94.63 17.90
C LEU A 52 65.12 94.69 17.42
N HIS A 53 64.84 95.27 16.25
CA HIS A 53 63.49 95.37 15.69
C HIS A 53 62.96 94.06 15.09
N LEU A 54 63.83 93.23 14.49
CA LEU A 54 63.43 91.99 13.78
C LEU A 54 62.89 90.86 14.70
N LYS A 55 62.89 91.03 16.02
CA LYS A 55 62.57 89.95 16.98
C LYS A 55 61.38 90.24 17.91
N ASN A 56 60.50 91.19 17.58
CA ASN A 56 59.39 91.62 18.44
C ASN A 56 58.14 90.70 18.47
N ASN A 57 58.26 89.39 18.23
CA ASN A 57 57.16 88.45 18.43
C ASN A 57 57.43 87.57 19.67
N VAL A 58 57.01 88.06 20.83
CA VAL A 58 57.52 87.65 22.14
C VAL A 58 56.75 86.46 22.77
N ARG A 59 55.98 85.71 21.97
CA ARG A 59 55.17 84.57 22.45
C ARG A 59 55.82 83.18 22.31
N ASP A 60 56.99 83.11 21.68
CA ASP A 60 57.72 81.85 21.47
C ASP A 60 58.95 81.81 22.39
N PHE A 61 59.11 80.72 23.15
CA PHE A 61 60.27 80.53 24.02
C PHE A 61 61.58 80.57 23.23
N ALA A 62 61.61 80.06 21.98
CA ALA A 62 62.81 80.11 21.16
C ALA A 62 63.25 81.55 20.83
N VAL A 63 62.30 82.46 20.66
CA VAL A 63 62.55 83.89 20.42
C VAL A 63 62.95 84.59 21.71
N LEU A 64 62.23 84.31 22.80
CA LEU A 64 62.54 84.78 24.16
C LEU A 64 63.94 84.37 24.63
N ASN A 65 64.42 83.19 24.26
CA ASN A 65 65.72 82.66 24.67
C ASN A 65 66.92 83.30 23.94
N MET A 66 66.72 83.77 22.69
CA MET A 66 67.76 84.34 21.83
C MET A 66 67.93 85.86 21.95
N LEU A 67 66.86 86.56 22.32
CA LEU A 67 66.82 88.01 22.53
C LEU A 67 67.82 88.49 23.61
N PRO A 68 67.95 87.79 24.75
CA PRO A 68 68.99 87.95 25.74
C PRO A 68 70.42 88.13 25.22
N GLU A 69 70.87 87.18 24.44
CA GLU A 69 72.26 87.19 23.94
C GLU A 69 72.45 88.33 22.94
N THR A 70 71.46 88.57 22.09
CA THR A 70 71.46 89.65 21.08
C THR A 70 71.54 91.04 21.75
N ALA A 71 70.76 91.28 22.82
CA ALA A 71 70.76 92.56 23.53
C ALA A 71 72.10 92.80 24.25
N ASN A 72 72.67 91.76 24.87
CA ASN A 72 73.98 91.86 25.53
C ASN A 72 75.14 92.05 24.55
N GLU A 73 75.07 91.47 23.36
CA GLU A 73 76.02 91.73 22.27
C GLU A 73 75.97 93.19 21.80
N ILE A 74 74.77 93.75 21.63
CA ILE A 74 74.60 95.14 21.19
C ILE A 74 75.06 96.11 22.29
N THR A 75 74.73 95.87 23.57
CA THR A 75 75.29 96.67 24.68
C THR A 75 76.81 96.68 24.66
N ARG A 76 77.45 95.50 24.54
CA ARG A 76 78.91 95.39 24.44
C ARG A 76 79.45 96.12 23.21
N GLY A 77 78.77 96.05 22.07
CA GLY A 77 79.14 96.78 20.86
C GLY A 77 79.01 98.30 21.00
N ILE A 78 77.99 98.79 21.71
CA ILE A 78 77.87 100.21 22.03
C ILE A 78 79.03 100.66 22.91
N ASP A 79 79.34 99.92 23.98
CA ASP A 79 80.40 100.25 24.95
C ASP A 79 81.81 100.15 24.37
N ASN A 80 82.10 99.07 23.63
CA ASN A 80 83.46 98.76 23.20
C ASN A 80 83.79 99.30 21.80
N TYR A 81 82.79 99.65 21.00
CA TYR A 81 82.98 100.12 19.63
C TYR A 81 82.38 101.52 19.42
N CYS A 82 81.08 101.73 19.63
CA CYS A 82 80.46 103.02 19.31
C CYS A 82 80.96 104.18 20.18
N VAL A 83 81.04 103.99 21.50
CA VAL A 83 81.49 105.05 22.42
C VAL A 83 82.96 105.44 22.17
N PRO A 84 83.91 104.49 22.01
CA PRO A 84 85.28 104.82 21.62
C PRO A 84 85.37 105.52 20.27
N GLN A 85 84.62 105.06 19.25
CA GLN A 85 84.61 105.71 17.93
C GLN A 85 84.01 107.13 18.00
N LEU A 86 82.95 107.34 18.78
CA LEU A 86 82.37 108.68 19.01
C LEU A 86 83.39 109.64 19.64
N ASN A 87 84.14 109.17 20.64
CA ASN A 87 85.20 109.95 21.27
C ASN A 87 86.29 110.33 20.26
N GLU A 88 86.67 109.40 19.38
CA GLU A 88 87.65 109.63 18.31
C GLU A 88 87.12 110.61 17.25
N ILE A 89 85.86 110.46 16.82
CA ILE A 89 85.16 111.37 15.88
C ILE A 89 85.07 112.78 16.50
N THR A 90 84.80 112.87 17.80
CA THR A 90 84.70 114.15 18.52
C THR A 90 86.06 114.84 18.64
N SER A 91 87.10 114.09 19.00
CA SER A 91 88.47 114.61 19.03
C SER A 91 88.92 115.10 17.66
N ARG A 92 88.71 114.32 16.60
CA ARG A 92 89.07 114.69 15.22
C ARG A 92 88.27 115.90 14.73
N ALA A 93 87.00 116.02 15.10
CA ALA A 93 86.22 117.22 14.81
C ALA A 93 86.78 118.46 15.51
N GLN A 94 87.20 118.35 16.76
CA GLN A 94 87.81 119.46 17.50
C GLN A 94 89.11 119.91 16.86
N ASP A 95 89.90 119.00 16.31
CA ASP A 95 91.09 119.35 15.53
C ASP A 95 90.72 120.17 14.27
N ILE A 96 89.65 119.77 13.56
CA ILE A 96 89.15 120.45 12.35
C ILE A 96 88.55 121.84 12.66
N LEU A 97 87.83 121.96 13.78
CA LEU A 97 87.19 123.20 14.21
C LEU A 97 88.21 124.28 14.65
N ASN A 98 89.43 123.87 15.01
CA ASN A 98 90.51 124.76 15.46
C ASN A 98 91.37 125.33 14.31
N GLU A 99 91.19 124.88 13.06
CA GLU A 99 91.89 125.43 11.89
C GLU A 99 91.33 126.81 11.49
N LYS A 100 92.22 127.82 11.36
CA LYS A 100 91.91 129.26 11.17
C LYS A 100 91.12 129.64 9.90
N GLU A 101 90.77 128.69 9.04
CA GLU A 101 90.03 128.89 7.79
C GLU A 101 88.71 128.10 7.70
N SER A 102 88.06 127.74 8.82
CA SER A 102 86.77 127.07 8.75
C SER A 102 85.59 128.06 8.67
N SER A 103 84.76 127.92 7.63
CA SER A 103 83.52 128.70 7.46
C SER A 103 82.51 128.34 8.55
N GLY A 104 81.80 129.32 9.13
CA GLY A 104 80.83 129.09 10.21
C GLY A 104 79.74 128.05 9.92
N GLN A 105 79.43 127.80 8.64
CA GLN A 105 78.48 126.77 8.21
C GLN A 105 79.02 125.33 8.35
N LYS A 106 80.33 125.11 8.16
CA LYS A 106 80.99 123.81 8.38
C LYS A 106 81.10 123.48 9.88
N ASN A 107 81.34 124.48 10.72
CA ASN A 107 81.45 124.27 12.17
C ASN A 107 80.11 123.87 12.79
N ALA A 108 79.03 124.51 12.33
CA ALA A 108 77.67 124.13 12.70
C ALA A 108 77.35 122.68 12.26
N GLU A 109 77.69 122.31 11.02
CA GLU A 109 77.47 120.94 10.49
C GLU A 109 78.22 119.86 11.31
N ILE A 110 79.47 120.13 11.71
CA ILE A 110 80.28 119.19 12.51
C ILE A 110 79.71 119.02 13.92
N THR A 111 79.38 120.13 14.58
CA THR A 111 78.85 120.10 15.96
C THR A 111 77.45 119.47 16.00
N GLU A 112 76.60 119.78 15.02
CA GLU A 112 75.26 119.17 14.88
C GLU A 112 75.36 117.67 14.62
N THR A 113 76.31 117.23 13.79
CA THR A 113 76.51 115.80 13.48
C THR A 113 77.04 115.00 14.68
N ILE A 114 77.94 115.55 15.51
CA ILE A 114 78.40 114.88 16.75
C ILE A 114 77.29 114.81 17.79
N ALA A 115 76.53 115.90 17.95
CA ALA A 115 75.37 115.90 18.83
C ALA A 115 74.36 114.83 18.38
N ARG A 116 74.05 114.77 17.08
CA ARG A 116 73.16 113.77 16.48
C ARG A 116 73.66 112.33 16.63
N LEU A 117 74.96 112.09 16.47
CA LEU A 117 75.56 110.76 16.67
C LEU A 117 75.56 110.33 18.14
N SER A 118 75.88 111.25 19.06
CA SER A 118 75.83 111.02 20.50
C SER A 118 74.42 110.71 20.96
N GLU A 119 73.44 111.46 20.46
CA GLU A 119 72.01 111.23 20.68
C GLU A 119 71.61 109.86 20.13
N LYS A 120 71.94 109.52 18.88
CA LYS A 120 71.63 108.20 18.29
C LYS A 120 72.24 107.02 19.06
N ILE A 121 73.46 107.16 19.57
CA ILE A 121 74.14 106.13 20.39
C ILE A 121 73.46 106.00 21.75
N ASN A 122 73.13 107.12 22.39
CA ASN A 122 72.44 107.12 23.67
C ASN A 122 71.00 106.58 23.54
N ASP A 123 70.28 106.95 22.49
CA ASP A 123 68.99 106.39 22.11
C ASP A 123 69.08 104.88 21.89
N LEU A 124 70.08 104.40 21.17
CA LEU A 124 70.28 102.97 20.95
C LEU A 124 70.58 102.24 22.28
N ARG A 125 71.37 102.85 23.17
CA ARG A 125 71.62 102.30 24.51
C ARG A 125 70.35 102.24 25.35
N GLN A 126 69.59 103.34 25.42
CA GLN A 126 68.32 103.40 26.14
C GLN A 126 67.30 102.42 25.54
N TYR A 127 67.24 102.30 24.21
CA TYR A 127 66.38 101.36 23.51
C TYR A 127 66.79 99.91 23.81
N THR A 128 68.08 99.58 23.81
CA THR A 128 68.58 98.25 24.15
C THR A 128 68.25 97.86 25.59
N GLU A 129 68.40 98.79 26.55
CA GLU A 129 68.02 98.55 27.94
C GLU A 129 66.50 98.45 28.14
N SER A 130 65.72 99.28 27.43
CA SER A 130 64.26 99.16 27.39
C SER A 130 63.81 97.82 26.82
N GLN A 131 64.49 97.31 25.78
CA GLN A 131 64.24 95.99 25.22
C GLN A 131 64.61 94.86 26.20
N LYS A 132 65.71 94.96 26.96
CA LYS A 132 66.01 93.96 28.01
C LYS A 132 64.92 93.89 29.08
N VAL A 133 64.40 95.04 29.52
CA VAL A 133 63.28 95.11 30.48
C VAL A 133 61.99 94.53 29.86
N HIS A 134 61.71 94.84 28.59
CA HIS A 134 60.56 94.29 27.87
C HIS A 134 60.63 92.77 27.76
N VAL A 135 61.77 92.22 27.30
CA VAL A 135 62.02 90.77 27.20
C VAL A 135 61.88 90.09 28.55
N ARG A 136 62.40 90.70 29.62
CA ARG A 136 62.23 90.20 30.99
C ARG A 136 60.77 90.14 31.41
N ASN A 137 59.99 91.20 31.18
CA ASN A 137 58.57 91.23 31.54
C ASN A 137 57.73 90.21 30.74
N GLU A 138 58.02 90.05 29.45
CA GLU A 138 57.34 89.06 28.60
C GLU A 138 57.75 87.62 28.98
N THR A 139 59.01 87.39 29.37
CA THR A 139 59.46 86.09 29.91
C THR A 139 58.71 85.75 31.21
N LEU A 140 58.54 86.74 32.10
CA LEU A 140 57.77 86.58 33.33
C LEU A 140 56.29 86.28 33.05
N ALA A 141 55.67 86.99 32.10
CA ALA A 141 54.29 86.77 31.69
C ALA A 141 54.10 85.36 31.09
N PHE A 142 54.99 84.94 30.20
CA PHE A 142 54.99 83.61 29.58
C PHE A 142 55.04 82.48 30.61
N PHE A 143 55.99 82.52 31.55
CA PHE A 143 56.09 81.48 32.58
C PHE A 143 54.97 81.57 33.62
N THR A 144 54.46 82.77 33.92
CA THR A 144 53.29 82.92 34.80
C THR A 144 52.05 82.27 34.20
N GLU A 145 51.83 82.47 32.90
CA GLU A 145 50.71 81.85 32.17
C GLU A 145 50.84 80.31 32.14
N LYS A 146 52.04 79.80 31.86
CA LYS A 146 52.33 78.35 31.87
C LYS A 146 52.10 77.72 33.25
N LEU A 147 52.60 78.33 34.32
CA LEU A 147 52.40 77.84 35.69
C LEU A 147 50.92 77.93 36.13
N ASN A 148 50.21 78.99 35.76
CA ASN A 148 48.76 79.09 36.01
C ASN A 148 47.97 78.01 35.23
N SER A 149 48.40 77.67 34.01
CA SER A 149 47.80 76.57 33.23
C SER A 149 48.00 75.22 33.93
N SER A 150 49.18 74.96 34.50
CA SER A 150 49.44 73.77 35.31
C SER A 150 48.59 73.75 36.59
N GLU A 151 48.33 74.90 37.21
CA GLU A 151 47.45 75.01 38.37
C GLU A 151 45.98 74.70 38.05
N VAL A 152 45.45 75.23 36.94
CA VAL A 152 44.09 74.93 36.46
C VAL A 152 43.95 73.44 36.11
N MET A 153 45.00 72.84 35.56
CA MET A 153 45.03 71.41 35.28
C MET A 153 44.91 70.56 36.56
N VAL A 154 45.62 70.92 37.63
CA VAL A 154 45.51 70.25 38.93
C VAL A 154 44.06 70.21 39.40
N ASP A 155 43.36 71.34 39.32
CA ASP A 155 41.96 71.43 39.76
C ASP A 155 41.01 70.62 38.87
N ARG A 156 41.24 70.62 37.54
CA ARG A 156 40.44 69.82 36.59
C ARG A 156 40.58 68.32 36.83
N VAL A 157 41.82 67.81 36.96
CA VAL A 157 42.08 66.39 37.21
C VAL A 157 41.48 65.96 38.55
N LEU A 158 41.57 66.81 39.58
CA LEU A 158 40.91 66.57 40.87
C LEU A 158 39.38 66.48 40.75
N GLU A 159 38.75 67.28 39.89
CA GLU A 159 37.31 67.21 39.64
C GLU A 159 36.92 65.92 38.91
N ASP A 160 37.67 65.51 37.89
CA ASP A 160 37.42 64.25 37.19
C ASP A 160 37.62 63.03 38.13
N LEU A 161 38.61 63.08 39.03
CA LEU A 161 38.81 62.06 40.05
C LEU A 161 37.63 61.93 41.03
N LYS A 162 36.86 63.00 41.28
CA LYS A 162 35.64 62.91 42.10
C LYS A 162 34.55 62.08 41.43
N LYS A 163 34.45 62.15 40.10
CA LYS A 163 33.47 61.37 39.31
C LYS A 163 33.81 59.87 39.28
N LEU A 164 35.07 59.51 39.56
CA LEU A 164 35.59 58.13 39.56
C LEU A 164 35.59 57.47 40.95
N ARG A 165 34.79 57.96 41.91
CA ARG A 165 34.77 57.44 43.29
C ARG A 165 34.20 56.03 43.46
N SER A 166 33.33 55.56 42.58
CA SER A 166 32.78 54.20 42.66
C SER A 166 32.57 53.63 41.26
N VAL A 167 32.74 52.32 41.12
CA VAL A 167 32.41 51.63 39.86
C VAL A 167 30.90 51.67 39.65
N GLY A 168 30.47 51.98 38.43
CA GLY A 168 29.06 51.99 38.05
C GLY A 168 28.41 50.63 38.17
N SER A 169 27.08 50.60 38.26
CA SER A 169 26.28 49.36 38.31
C SER A 169 25.92 48.81 36.92
N GLU A 170 26.18 49.56 35.86
CA GLU A 170 25.82 49.22 34.48
C GLU A 170 27.04 49.21 33.57
N ALA A 171 27.05 48.30 32.58
CA ALA A 171 28.17 48.14 31.67
C ALA A 171 28.48 49.41 30.86
N ALA A 172 27.46 50.18 30.46
CA ALA A 172 27.65 51.45 29.76
C ALA A 172 28.37 52.47 30.64
N VAL A 173 27.89 52.67 31.87
CA VAL A 173 28.51 53.58 32.85
C VAL A 173 29.96 53.16 33.17
N VAL A 174 30.20 51.85 33.29
CA VAL A 174 31.54 51.31 33.53
C VAL A 174 32.48 51.56 32.35
N ARG A 175 31.99 51.53 31.10
CA ARG A 175 32.78 51.92 29.92
C ARG A 175 33.12 53.40 29.93
N ASP A 176 32.13 54.27 30.16
CA ASP A 176 32.35 55.72 30.23
C ASP A 176 33.39 56.07 31.32
N GLN A 177 33.41 55.30 32.41
CA GLN A 177 34.41 55.43 33.48
C GLN A 177 35.82 55.00 33.04
N VAL A 178 35.95 53.98 32.18
CA VAL A 178 37.25 53.58 31.59
C VAL A 178 37.75 54.67 30.63
N ASP A 179 36.85 55.23 29.82
CA ASP A 179 37.17 56.32 28.88
C ASP A 179 37.63 57.57 29.62
N LEU A 180 36.90 57.97 30.66
CA LEU A 180 37.24 59.12 31.49
C LEU A 180 38.60 58.94 32.20
N ILE A 181 38.92 57.73 32.68
CA ILE A 181 40.28 57.45 33.20
C ILE A 181 41.34 57.70 32.14
N LYS A 182 41.13 57.22 30.91
CA LYS A 182 42.14 57.36 29.86
C LYS A 182 42.32 58.81 29.43
N GLU A 183 41.23 59.54 29.25
CA GLU A 183 41.27 60.96 28.92
C GLU A 183 42.00 61.76 30.01
N SER A 184 41.66 61.52 31.28
CA SER A 184 42.32 62.16 32.41
C SER A 184 43.79 61.75 32.54
N GLU A 185 44.17 60.50 32.23
CA GLU A 185 45.56 60.04 32.22
C GLU A 185 46.40 60.76 31.15
N ASN A 186 45.89 60.81 29.91
CA ASN A 186 46.58 61.48 28.82
C ASN A 186 46.73 62.98 29.11
N TYR A 187 45.67 63.62 29.62
CA TYR A 187 45.67 65.02 30.03
C TYR A 187 46.67 65.29 31.17
N LEU A 188 46.73 64.39 32.16
CA LEU A 188 47.70 64.46 33.26
C LEU A 188 49.14 64.36 32.75
N GLN A 189 49.45 63.36 31.92
CA GLN A 189 50.80 63.13 31.40
C GLN A 189 51.30 64.27 30.51
N GLN A 190 50.44 64.81 29.65
CA GLN A 190 50.79 65.97 28.81
C GLN A 190 51.23 67.16 29.67
N HIS A 191 50.41 67.55 30.66
CA HIS A 191 50.69 68.73 31.46
C HIS A 191 51.82 68.53 32.49
N LEU A 192 52.04 67.29 32.98
CA LEU A 192 53.24 66.96 33.76
C LEU A 192 54.51 67.21 32.93
N SER A 193 54.53 66.76 31.67
CA SER A 193 55.66 67.01 30.76
C SER A 193 55.84 68.50 30.46
N GLU A 194 54.75 69.25 30.25
CA GLU A 194 54.79 70.70 30.01
C GLU A 194 55.30 71.48 31.22
N PHE A 195 54.95 71.07 32.44
CA PHE A 195 55.45 71.68 33.66
C PHE A 195 56.94 71.39 33.88
N GLU A 196 57.39 70.14 33.69
CA GLU A 196 58.81 69.78 33.79
C GLU A 196 59.66 70.54 32.75
N GLU A 197 59.12 70.71 31.54
CA GLU A 197 59.76 71.55 30.54
C GLU A 197 59.79 73.03 30.96
N SER A 198 58.68 73.56 31.48
CA SER A 198 58.63 74.95 31.98
C SER A 198 59.62 75.18 33.13
N LYS A 199 59.77 74.20 34.03
CA LYS A 199 60.75 74.23 35.13
C LYS A 199 62.18 74.30 34.60
N ARG A 200 62.53 73.47 33.60
CA ARG A 200 63.85 73.54 32.93
C ARG A 200 64.09 74.90 32.27
N GLN A 201 63.10 75.41 31.55
CA GLN A 201 63.19 76.67 30.82
C GLN A 201 63.30 77.89 31.74
N ILE A 202 62.66 77.87 32.92
CA ILE A 202 62.81 78.91 33.95
C ILE A 202 64.27 78.94 34.43
N VAL A 203 64.85 77.78 34.77
CA VAL A 203 66.26 77.68 35.21
C VAL A 203 67.22 78.16 34.11
N GLU A 204 66.97 77.84 32.84
CA GLU A 204 67.80 78.32 31.73
C GLU A 204 67.79 79.86 31.61
N MET A 205 66.63 80.50 31.79
CA MET A 205 66.51 81.96 31.75
C MET A 205 67.09 82.65 33.00
N GLU A 206 67.11 81.95 34.14
CA GLU A 206 67.84 82.35 35.35
C GLU A 206 69.35 82.33 35.11
N ASP A 207 69.90 81.23 34.58
CA ASP A 207 71.33 81.07 34.30
C ASP A 207 71.88 82.12 33.31
N LYS A 208 71.04 82.58 32.38
CA LYS A 208 71.38 83.67 31.43
C LYS A 208 71.36 85.07 32.07
N GLY A 209 70.92 85.20 33.32
CA GLY A 209 70.90 86.45 34.09
C GLY A 209 69.78 87.43 33.71
N TYR A 210 68.74 86.93 33.01
CA TYR A 210 67.60 87.75 32.56
C TYR A 210 66.46 87.79 33.57
N LEU A 211 66.39 86.79 34.43
CA LEU A 211 65.66 86.82 35.68
C LEU A 211 66.66 87.21 36.78
N SER A 212 66.42 88.31 37.51
CA SER A 212 67.33 88.78 38.57
C SER A 212 66.78 88.49 39.96
N THR A 213 67.70 88.24 40.91
CA THR A 213 67.43 87.82 42.29
C THR A 213 66.59 88.80 43.11
N ASP A 214 66.62 90.09 42.77
CA ASP A 214 65.85 91.10 43.49
C ASP A 214 64.48 91.34 42.82
N GLY A 215 63.44 90.67 43.35
CA GLY A 215 62.03 90.93 43.07
C GLY A 215 61.24 89.71 42.53
N PHE A 216 60.96 89.72 41.22
CA PHE A 216 59.99 88.84 40.55
C PHE A 216 60.43 87.36 40.37
N GLU A 217 61.73 87.06 40.49
CA GLU A 217 62.27 85.68 40.46
C GLU A 217 61.71 84.84 41.61
N GLY A 218 61.57 85.45 42.79
CA GLY A 218 60.97 84.81 43.96
C GLY A 218 59.54 84.34 43.68
N THR A 219 58.75 85.06 42.89
CA THR A 219 57.34 84.69 42.63
C THR A 219 57.19 83.48 41.72
N LEU A 220 57.99 83.34 40.65
CA LEU A 220 57.98 82.17 39.78
C LEU A 220 58.55 80.93 40.49
N LYS A 221 59.64 81.12 41.24
CA LYS A 221 60.28 80.05 42.01
C LYS A 221 59.40 79.56 43.15
N THR A 222 58.80 80.48 43.91
CA THR A 222 57.80 80.16 44.93
C THR A 222 56.60 79.42 44.33
N LYS A 223 56.02 79.90 43.22
CA LYS A 223 54.92 79.19 42.53
C LYS A 223 55.33 77.80 42.04
N THR A 224 56.52 77.64 41.49
CA THR A 224 57.03 76.34 41.02
C THR A 224 57.19 75.37 42.19
N VAL A 225 57.79 75.83 43.30
CA VAL A 225 57.96 75.05 44.54
C VAL A 225 56.63 74.73 45.22
N GLU A 226 55.62 75.60 45.11
CA GLU A 226 54.27 75.36 45.64
C GLU A 226 53.44 74.39 44.76
N LEU A 227 53.60 74.44 43.44
CA LEU A 227 52.86 73.60 42.49
C LEU A 227 53.41 72.18 42.39
N GLU A 228 54.72 71.99 42.51
CA GLU A 228 55.39 70.68 42.45
C GLU A 228 54.80 69.63 43.42
N PRO A 229 54.64 69.89 44.73
CA PRO A 229 54.00 68.93 45.64
C PRO A 229 52.52 68.71 45.34
N ARG A 230 51.80 69.72 44.80
CA ARG A 230 50.39 69.57 44.38
C ARG A 230 50.28 68.63 43.18
N MET A 231 51.16 68.77 42.19
CA MET A 231 51.15 67.89 41.02
C MET A 231 51.53 66.46 41.36
N ALA A 232 52.55 66.26 42.20
CA ALA A 232 52.91 64.93 42.71
C ALA A 232 51.76 64.29 43.51
N ALA A 233 51.02 65.09 44.29
CA ALA A 233 49.83 64.63 45.01
C ALA A 233 48.70 64.22 44.05
N VAL A 234 48.43 65.00 43.00
CA VAL A 234 47.43 64.66 41.96
C VAL A 234 47.83 63.40 41.21
N GLU A 235 49.09 63.27 40.81
CA GLU A 235 49.59 62.08 40.12
C GLU A 235 49.44 60.82 40.98
N LYS A 236 49.79 60.91 42.26
CA LYS A 236 49.59 59.82 43.22
C LYS A 236 48.10 59.50 43.40
N GLN A 237 47.26 60.51 43.60
CA GLN A 237 45.82 60.32 43.79
C GLN A 237 45.15 59.75 42.53
N PHE A 238 45.63 60.14 41.35
CA PHE A 238 45.20 59.59 40.07
C PHE A 238 45.58 58.12 39.96
N SER A 239 46.85 57.78 40.23
CA SER A 239 47.34 56.39 40.24
C SER A 239 46.56 55.50 41.22
N ASP A 240 46.32 55.97 42.46
CA ASP A 240 45.54 55.25 43.46
C ASP A 240 44.09 55.02 43.00
N THR A 241 43.47 56.05 42.39
CA THR A 241 42.09 55.96 41.88
C THR A 241 42.00 55.03 40.66
N LYS A 242 42.94 55.13 39.71
CA LYS A 242 43.05 54.25 38.55
C LYS A 242 43.20 52.79 38.97
N ASN A 243 44.09 52.50 39.92
CA ASN A 243 44.29 51.13 40.43
C ASN A 243 43.05 50.57 41.13
N ARG A 244 42.38 51.39 41.93
CA ARG A 244 41.14 51.00 42.63
C ARG A 244 40.01 50.74 41.63
N LEU A 245 39.81 51.64 40.67
CA LEU A 245 38.75 51.50 39.68
C LEU A 245 39.02 50.32 38.75
N ALA A 246 40.25 50.14 38.26
CA ALA A 246 40.64 48.99 37.46
C ALA A 246 40.28 47.66 38.14
N LYS A 247 40.61 47.50 39.43
CA LYS A 247 40.19 46.29 40.19
C LYS A 247 38.68 46.10 40.22
N GLY A 248 37.92 47.18 40.44
CA GLY A 248 36.47 47.11 40.49
C GLY A 248 35.82 46.83 39.13
N VAL A 249 36.35 47.42 38.04
CA VAL A 249 35.90 47.17 36.66
C VAL A 249 36.21 45.73 36.24
N ILE A 250 37.38 45.20 36.61
CA ILE A 250 37.74 43.79 36.36
C ILE A 250 36.76 42.85 37.07
N ASN A 251 36.42 43.13 38.34
CA ASN A 251 35.45 42.33 39.08
C ASN A 251 34.04 42.40 38.45
N PHE A 252 33.61 43.60 38.06
CA PHE A 252 32.35 43.81 37.36
C PHE A 252 32.29 43.03 36.03
N HIS A 253 33.35 43.09 35.23
CA HIS A 253 33.46 42.33 33.99
C HIS A 253 33.44 40.81 34.24
N GLY A 254 34.15 40.33 35.25
CA GLY A 254 34.14 38.92 35.66
C GLY A 254 32.75 38.43 36.03
N GLN A 255 31.98 39.22 36.80
CA GLN A 255 30.62 38.89 37.18
C GLN A 255 29.66 38.87 35.98
N HIS A 256 29.71 39.90 35.11
CA HIS A 256 28.91 39.95 33.89
C HIS A 256 29.19 38.76 32.96
N LYS A 257 30.46 38.40 32.79
CA LYS A 257 30.89 37.22 32.02
C LYS A 257 30.26 35.93 32.57
N ASP A 258 30.26 35.75 33.89
CA ASP A 258 29.68 34.57 34.52
C ASP A 258 28.15 34.54 34.41
N ASP A 259 27.48 35.69 34.45
CA ASP A 259 26.04 35.78 34.24
C ASP A 259 25.67 35.46 32.79
N VAL A 260 26.45 35.91 31.80
CA VAL A 260 26.30 35.50 30.39
C VAL A 260 26.51 33.98 30.23
N LYS A 261 27.51 33.39 30.90
CA LYS A 261 27.72 31.93 30.90
C LYS A 261 26.52 31.18 31.50
N LYS A 262 25.95 31.66 32.61
CA LYS A 262 24.76 31.05 33.23
C LYS A 262 23.55 31.13 32.29
N TRP A 263 23.34 32.29 31.65
CA TRP A 263 22.28 32.48 30.66
C TRP A 263 22.44 31.53 29.45
N LEU A 264 23.65 31.38 28.91
CA LEU A 264 23.92 30.42 27.82
C LEU A 264 23.62 28.98 28.25
N ARG A 265 24.07 28.55 29.44
CA ARG A 265 23.77 27.20 29.96
C ARG A 265 22.28 26.98 30.17
N TYR A 266 21.55 28.01 30.62
CA TYR A 266 20.09 27.95 30.75
C TYR A 266 19.43 27.74 29.38
N CYS A 267 19.81 28.54 28.38
CA CYS A 267 19.28 28.43 27.02
C CYS A 267 19.63 27.09 26.36
N GLU A 268 20.86 26.59 26.53
CA GLU A 268 21.29 25.28 26.03
C GLU A 268 20.49 24.13 26.66
N ARG A 269 20.20 24.21 27.96
CA ARG A 269 19.36 23.21 28.65
C ARG A 269 17.95 23.22 28.10
N LYS A 270 17.33 24.40 27.99
CA LYS A 270 16.00 24.56 27.39
C LYS A 270 15.94 24.08 25.95
N LEU A 271 16.99 24.32 25.16
CA LEU A 271 17.05 23.80 23.80
C LEU A 271 17.10 22.26 23.75
N ASN A 272 17.78 21.64 24.71
CA ASN A 272 17.89 20.18 24.78
C ASN A 272 16.57 19.52 25.25
N GLU A 273 15.74 20.21 26.02
CA GLU A 273 14.42 19.75 26.44
C GLU A 273 13.41 19.68 25.27
N ILE A 274 13.62 20.46 24.21
CA ILE A 274 12.71 20.53 23.05
C ILE A 274 12.91 19.31 22.16
N ASN A 275 11.85 18.54 21.90
CA ASN A 275 11.90 17.42 20.96
C ASN A 275 11.70 17.93 19.52
N SER A 276 12.72 17.77 18.66
CA SER A 276 12.63 18.14 17.23
C SER A 276 12.04 17.05 16.35
N ASP A 277 11.82 15.86 16.91
CA ASP A 277 11.37 14.64 16.24
C ASP A 277 9.94 14.30 16.68
N ALA A 278 9.16 15.31 17.06
CA ALA A 278 7.73 15.14 17.29
C ALA A 278 7.02 14.96 15.95
N ASP A 279 6.09 14.01 15.87
CA ASP A 279 5.39 13.66 14.63
C ASP A 279 3.90 14.07 14.67
N GLU A 280 3.25 13.98 15.83
CA GLU A 280 1.86 14.40 15.99
C GLU A 280 1.73 15.93 16.04
N ILE A 281 0.80 16.49 15.27
CA ILE A 281 0.68 17.95 15.10
C ILE A 281 0.54 18.72 16.42
N ASN A 282 -0.19 18.17 17.39
CA ASN A 282 -0.37 18.78 18.71
C ASN A 282 0.95 18.81 19.48
N SER A 283 1.70 17.70 19.43
CA SER A 283 3.03 17.61 20.04
C SER A 283 4.03 18.54 19.34
N VAL A 284 4.01 18.60 18.00
CA VAL A 284 4.84 19.52 17.22
C VAL A 284 4.54 20.99 17.59
N TYR A 285 3.26 21.34 17.72
CA TYR A 285 2.83 22.67 18.13
C TYR A 285 3.33 23.04 19.54
N ASP A 286 3.20 22.13 20.50
CA ASP A 286 3.68 22.34 21.88
C ASP A 286 5.20 22.51 21.94
N GLU A 287 5.96 21.67 21.24
CA GLU A 287 7.41 21.76 21.15
C GLU A 287 7.86 23.05 20.45
N TYR A 288 7.12 23.48 19.42
CA TYR A 288 7.38 24.73 18.73
C TYR A 288 7.07 25.96 19.63
N CYS A 289 6.02 25.91 20.46
CA CYS A 289 5.74 26.94 21.46
C CYS A 289 6.90 27.10 22.45
N LYS A 290 7.43 25.98 22.99
CA LYS A 290 8.63 25.98 23.85
C LYS A 290 9.84 26.61 23.15
N LEU A 291 10.01 26.34 21.84
CA LEU A 291 11.09 26.94 21.05
C LEU A 291 10.93 28.45 20.89
N GLN A 292 9.71 28.95 20.70
CA GLN A 292 9.47 30.40 20.63
C GLN A 292 9.71 31.11 21.96
N GLU A 293 9.35 30.47 23.08
CA GLU A 293 9.72 30.97 24.41
C GLU A 293 11.24 31.06 24.58
N LEU A 294 11.98 30.01 24.19
CA LEU A 294 13.43 30.03 24.20
C LEU A 294 14.01 31.15 23.33
N ARG A 295 13.47 31.38 22.12
CA ARG A 295 13.93 32.48 21.25
C ARG A 295 13.74 33.84 21.91
N ARG A 296 12.63 34.06 22.63
CA ARG A 296 12.41 35.30 23.41
C ARG A 296 13.44 35.47 24.52
N GLU A 297 13.76 34.40 25.25
CA GLU A 297 14.81 34.44 26.28
C GLU A 297 16.21 34.67 25.70
N VAL A 298 16.49 34.16 24.50
CA VAL A 298 17.74 34.46 23.79
C VAL A 298 17.83 35.94 23.43
N ILE A 299 16.75 36.53 22.90
CA ILE A 299 16.72 37.97 22.56
C ILE A 299 16.96 38.83 23.82
N LYS A 300 16.33 38.48 24.95
CA LYS A 300 16.51 39.23 26.21
C LYS A 300 17.96 39.23 26.71
N GLY A 301 18.66 38.10 26.62
CA GLY A 301 20.05 37.99 27.09
C GLY A 301 21.11 38.46 26.10
N GLU A 302 20.75 38.63 24.82
CA GLU A 302 21.68 39.02 23.76
C GLU A 302 22.36 40.37 24.03
N GLN A 303 21.60 41.37 24.51
CA GLN A 303 22.17 42.67 24.84
C GLN A 303 23.21 42.57 25.97
N GLY A 304 23.01 41.66 26.94
CA GLY A 304 23.97 41.41 28.02
C GLY A 304 25.29 40.81 27.50
N PHE A 305 25.22 39.94 26.51
CA PHE A 305 26.41 39.41 25.82
C PHE A 305 27.16 40.51 25.05
N LEU A 306 26.46 41.31 24.24
CA LEU A 306 27.06 42.41 23.48
C LEU A 306 27.76 43.43 24.39
N ASN A 307 27.09 43.83 25.48
CA ASN A 307 27.67 44.74 26.47
C ASN A 307 28.95 44.16 27.10
N THR A 308 28.98 42.85 27.35
CA THR A 308 30.15 42.16 27.93
C THR A 308 31.30 42.06 26.92
N LEU A 309 31.00 41.82 25.64
CA LEU A 309 31.98 41.81 24.55
C LEU A 309 32.61 43.20 24.37
N GLU A 310 31.80 44.24 24.23
CA GLU A 310 32.26 45.63 24.08
C GLU A 310 33.10 46.08 25.29
N LEU A 311 32.68 45.73 26.52
CA LEU A 311 33.47 46.03 27.72
C LEU A 311 34.83 45.31 27.72
N ASN A 312 34.87 44.04 27.28
CA ASN A 312 36.13 43.30 27.18
C ASN A 312 37.09 43.93 26.15
N GLU A 313 36.58 44.29 24.97
CA GLU A 313 37.37 44.95 23.93
C GLU A 313 37.95 46.27 24.42
N ARG A 314 37.16 47.06 25.16
CA ARG A 314 37.61 48.33 25.73
C ARG A 314 38.69 48.15 26.81
N LEU A 315 38.55 47.15 27.69
CA LEU A 315 39.54 46.86 28.73
C LEU A 315 40.90 46.46 28.16
N ILE A 316 40.90 45.75 27.03
CA ILE A 316 42.11 45.35 26.30
C ILE A 316 42.72 46.58 25.60
N ALA A 317 41.91 47.36 24.87
CA ALA A 317 42.36 48.51 24.11
C ALA A 317 43.03 49.58 25.00
N GLU A 318 42.47 49.83 26.19
CA GLU A 318 42.96 50.86 27.11
C GLU A 318 44.04 50.37 28.09
N ALA A 319 44.56 49.16 27.87
CA ALA A 319 45.60 48.53 28.69
C ALA A 319 45.29 48.52 30.21
N MET A 320 44.00 48.39 30.56
CA MET A 320 43.54 48.29 31.96
C MET A 320 43.81 46.90 32.56
N LEU A 321 44.06 45.91 31.69
CA LEU A 321 44.46 44.55 32.03
C LEU A 321 45.94 44.36 31.75
N ASN A 322 46.61 43.51 32.54
CA ASN A 322 47.92 43.03 32.15
C ASN A 322 47.83 42.08 30.95
N GLU A 323 48.95 41.88 30.24
CA GLU A 323 48.96 41.13 28.97
C GLU A 323 48.42 39.69 29.12
N GLN A 324 48.68 39.05 30.26
CA GLN A 324 48.23 37.69 30.53
C GLN A 324 46.72 37.62 30.81
N GLN A 325 46.20 38.52 31.66
CA GLN A 325 44.77 38.64 31.95
C GLN A 325 43.97 39.02 30.71
N GLY A 326 44.51 39.91 29.87
CA GLY A 326 43.89 40.27 28.58
C GLY A 326 43.74 39.07 27.65
N LYS A 327 44.78 38.23 27.54
CA LYS A 327 44.73 36.98 26.75
C LYS A 327 43.72 35.97 27.32
N GLU A 328 43.69 35.79 28.64
CA GLU A 328 42.72 34.90 29.30
C GLU A 328 41.28 35.35 29.07
N TYR A 329 40.99 36.64 29.28
CA TYR A 329 39.63 37.18 29.14
C TYR A 329 39.18 37.16 27.68
N GLN A 330 40.07 37.48 26.74
CA GLN A 330 39.80 37.35 25.32
C GLN A 330 39.51 35.90 24.93
N GLY A 331 40.27 34.93 25.43
CA GLY A 331 40.03 33.51 25.19
C GLY A 331 38.68 33.04 25.72
N GLU A 332 38.30 33.48 26.92
CA GLU A 332 36.99 33.16 27.50
C GLU A 332 35.83 33.79 26.75
N ILE A 333 35.92 35.06 26.37
CA ILE A 333 34.88 35.75 25.58
C ILE A 333 34.73 35.12 24.20
N GLN A 334 35.83 34.72 23.56
CA GLN A 334 35.76 33.95 22.31
C GLN A 334 35.09 32.59 22.49
N ALA A 335 35.32 31.90 23.62
CA ALA A 335 34.64 30.65 23.94
C ALA A 335 33.13 30.86 24.14
N ILE A 336 32.73 31.92 24.85
CA ILE A 336 31.33 32.33 25.02
C ILE A 336 30.69 32.63 23.66
N ALA A 337 31.35 33.43 22.82
CA ALA A 337 30.87 33.76 21.48
C ALA A 337 30.69 32.51 20.60
N LYS A 338 31.62 31.55 20.66
CA LYS A 338 31.50 30.25 19.99
C LYS A 338 30.30 29.44 20.48
N SER A 339 30.08 29.36 21.80
CA SER A 339 28.90 28.68 22.39
C SER A 339 27.60 29.35 21.97
N ARG A 340 27.50 30.69 22.04
CA ARG A 340 26.35 31.48 21.57
C ARG A 340 26.04 31.23 20.10
N ASN A 341 27.05 31.25 19.22
CA ASN A 341 26.87 30.99 17.79
C ASN A 341 26.44 29.54 17.53
N LYS A 342 26.95 28.57 18.28
CA LYS A 342 26.51 27.17 18.21
C LYS A 342 25.05 27.02 18.68
N LEU A 343 24.67 27.68 19.77
CA LEU A 343 23.31 27.71 20.30
C LEU A 343 22.34 28.28 19.26
N GLN A 344 22.66 29.44 18.68
CA GLN A 344 21.81 30.09 17.69
C GLN A 344 21.62 29.24 16.43
N ARG A 345 22.67 28.56 15.95
CA ARG A 345 22.57 27.62 14.84
C ARG A 345 21.62 26.46 15.15
N ARG A 346 21.77 25.83 16.32
CA ARG A 346 20.91 24.71 16.75
C ARG A 346 19.45 25.14 16.96
N ILE A 347 19.21 26.36 17.45
CA ILE A 347 17.87 26.95 17.52
C ILE A 347 17.28 27.07 16.12
N GLN A 348 18.05 27.57 15.14
CA GLN A 348 17.59 27.72 13.76
C GLN A 348 17.32 26.37 13.08
N GLU A 349 18.16 25.36 13.31
CA GLU A 349 17.96 23.99 12.82
C GLU A 349 16.65 23.40 13.36
N LYS A 350 16.43 23.48 14.68
CA LYS A 350 15.19 23.00 15.30
C LYS A 350 13.96 23.79 14.86
N HIS A 351 14.10 25.11 14.68
CA HIS A 351 13.02 25.96 14.17
C HIS A 351 12.62 25.53 12.77
N SER A 352 13.58 25.40 11.85
CA SER A 352 13.29 25.01 10.46
C SER A 352 12.57 23.67 10.40
N ARG A 353 13.04 22.68 11.18
CA ARG A 353 12.45 21.34 11.21
C ARG A 353 11.02 21.34 11.76
N LEU A 354 10.82 21.83 12.98
CA LEU A 354 9.50 21.86 13.61
C LEU A 354 8.51 22.74 12.83
N TYR A 355 8.99 23.84 12.24
CA TYR A 355 8.18 24.71 11.37
C TYR A 355 7.67 23.96 10.14
N THR A 356 8.57 23.31 9.40
CA THR A 356 8.20 22.54 8.21
C THR A 356 7.21 21.43 8.56
N THR A 357 7.49 20.65 9.60
CA THR A 357 6.59 19.57 10.04
C THR A 357 5.23 20.11 10.49
N LEU A 358 5.18 21.26 11.17
CA LEU A 358 3.92 21.90 11.58
C LEU A 358 3.09 22.33 10.36
N ILE A 359 3.71 22.99 9.38
CA ILE A 359 3.03 23.47 8.17
C ILE A 359 2.56 22.32 7.29
N GLU A 360 3.40 21.30 7.08
CA GLU A 360 3.04 20.10 6.32
C GLU A 360 1.93 19.32 7.01
N GLY A 361 2.00 19.15 8.34
CA GLY A 361 0.97 18.50 9.14
C GLY A 361 -0.37 19.23 9.09
N LEU A 362 -0.37 20.56 9.28
CA LEU A 362 -1.56 21.41 9.19
C LEU A 362 -2.21 21.29 7.81
N ASN A 363 -1.40 21.45 6.75
CA ASN A 363 -1.87 21.36 5.38
C ASN A 363 -2.41 19.97 5.07
N GLY A 364 -1.73 18.91 5.50
CA GLY A 364 -2.14 17.53 5.30
C GLY A 364 -3.49 17.25 5.95
N MET A 365 -3.67 17.64 7.22
CA MET A 365 -4.94 17.47 7.93
C MET A 365 -6.09 18.22 7.28
N LEU A 366 -5.90 19.51 6.95
CA LEU A 366 -6.93 20.31 6.29
C LEU A 366 -7.31 19.72 4.92
N SER A 367 -6.31 19.32 4.12
CA SER A 367 -6.57 18.77 2.78
C SER A 367 -7.24 17.40 2.83
N THR A 368 -6.88 16.56 3.81
CA THR A 368 -7.50 15.24 4.01
C THR A 368 -8.99 15.39 4.36
N SER A 369 -9.32 16.32 5.25
CA SER A 369 -10.71 16.60 5.62
C SER A 369 -11.52 17.17 4.45
N ILE A 370 -10.93 18.09 3.66
CA ILE A 370 -11.57 18.61 2.44
C ILE A 370 -11.83 17.48 1.43
N HIS A 371 -10.81 16.67 1.13
CA HIS A 371 -10.94 15.56 0.18
C HIS A 371 -12.00 14.55 0.62
N ALA A 372 -12.09 14.23 1.92
CA ALA A 372 -13.12 13.33 2.43
C ALA A 372 -14.55 13.83 2.13
N PHE A 373 -14.78 15.14 2.24
CA PHE A 373 -16.05 15.76 1.82
C PHE A 373 -16.28 15.66 0.32
N GLU A 374 -15.28 15.99 -0.49
CA GLU A 374 -15.37 15.95 -1.96
C GLU A 374 -15.63 14.54 -2.48
N GLU A 375 -14.91 13.54 -1.96
CA GLU A 375 -15.04 12.12 -2.33
C GLU A 375 -16.42 11.56 -1.95
N ALA A 376 -16.87 11.82 -0.72
CA ALA A 376 -18.19 11.38 -0.27
C ALA A 376 -19.30 12.03 -1.10
N GLN A 377 -19.15 13.30 -1.49
CA GLN A 377 -20.12 13.97 -2.36
C GLN A 377 -20.08 13.45 -3.78
N ALA A 378 -18.89 13.28 -4.37
CA ALA A 378 -18.74 12.75 -5.71
C ALA A 378 -19.39 11.37 -5.82
N THR A 379 -19.11 10.49 -4.86
CA THR A 379 -19.70 9.13 -4.80
C THR A 379 -21.23 9.20 -4.75
N LEU A 380 -21.80 10.09 -3.95
CA LEU A 380 -23.26 10.25 -3.85
C LEU A 380 -23.88 10.82 -5.14
N CYS A 381 -23.25 11.82 -5.75
CA CYS A 381 -23.70 12.44 -7.00
C CYS A 381 -23.63 11.48 -8.20
N GLU A 382 -22.60 10.64 -8.25
CA GLU A 382 -22.39 9.66 -9.32
C GLU A 382 -23.29 8.43 -9.17
N THR A 383 -23.83 8.19 -7.97
CA THR A 383 -24.73 7.07 -7.71
C THR A 383 -26.00 7.20 -8.56
N LYS A 384 -26.28 6.15 -9.34
CA LYS A 384 -27.51 5.97 -10.11
C LYS A 384 -28.16 4.67 -9.72
N LEU A 385 -29.46 4.72 -9.44
CA LEU A 385 -30.20 3.53 -9.03
C LEU A 385 -30.40 2.58 -10.21
N CYS A 386 -30.16 1.30 -9.97
CA CYS A 386 -30.48 0.22 -10.89
C CYS A 386 -32.00 0.03 -11.02
N GLU A 387 -32.46 -0.57 -12.12
CA GLU A 387 -33.85 -1.01 -12.25
C GLU A 387 -34.14 -2.27 -11.41
N ASP A 388 -33.12 -3.09 -11.14
CA ASP A 388 -33.23 -4.24 -10.26
C ASP A 388 -33.39 -3.79 -8.80
N PHE A 389 -34.46 -4.28 -8.15
CA PHE A 389 -34.86 -3.82 -6.82
C PHE A 389 -33.83 -4.14 -5.74
N ASP A 390 -33.24 -5.33 -5.75
CA ASP A 390 -32.27 -5.75 -4.72
C ASP A 390 -31.01 -4.89 -4.84
N THR A 391 -30.50 -4.70 -6.06
CA THR A 391 -29.34 -3.83 -6.34
C THR A 391 -29.63 -2.37 -5.98
N ALA A 392 -30.80 -1.85 -6.34
CA ALA A 392 -31.21 -0.49 -6.00
C ALA A 392 -31.33 -0.29 -4.48
N THR A 393 -31.81 -1.31 -3.75
CA THR A 393 -31.87 -1.30 -2.28
C THR A 393 -30.49 -1.19 -1.66
N GLU A 394 -29.49 -1.93 -2.17
CA GLU A 394 -28.11 -1.85 -1.71
C GLU A 394 -27.47 -0.48 -2.00
N GLN A 395 -27.66 0.04 -3.22
CA GLN A 395 -27.21 1.37 -3.62
C GLN A 395 -27.83 2.46 -2.73
N MET A 396 -29.13 2.35 -2.44
CA MET A 396 -29.83 3.29 -1.57
C MET A 396 -29.33 3.23 -0.12
N ASN A 397 -29.05 2.03 0.41
CA ASN A 397 -28.42 1.88 1.73
C ASN A 397 -26.99 2.43 1.75
N GLY A 398 -26.23 2.29 0.66
CA GLY A 398 -24.93 2.94 0.46
C GLY A 398 -25.03 4.45 0.51
N ALA A 399 -25.94 5.03 -0.28
CA ALA A 399 -26.22 6.47 -0.32
C ALA A 399 -26.63 7.00 1.07
N LYS A 400 -27.46 6.26 1.81
CA LYS A 400 -27.85 6.60 3.18
C LYS A 400 -26.65 6.67 4.12
N ARG A 401 -25.78 5.66 4.10
CA ARG A 401 -24.56 5.63 4.94
C ARG A 401 -23.62 6.79 4.62
N ILE A 402 -23.47 7.16 3.34
CA ILE A 402 -22.67 8.32 2.93
C ILE A 402 -23.29 9.61 3.48
N ALA A 403 -24.61 9.79 3.32
CA ALA A 403 -25.30 10.98 3.79
C ALA A 403 -25.27 11.11 5.33
N GLU A 404 -25.41 10.02 6.08
CA GLU A 404 -25.26 9.99 7.54
C GLU A 404 -23.80 10.24 7.96
N GLY A 405 -22.83 9.65 7.25
CA GLY A 405 -21.39 9.84 7.50
C GLY A 405 -20.90 11.28 7.25
N MET A 406 -21.61 12.07 6.45
CA MET A 406 -21.30 13.49 6.27
C MET A 406 -21.42 14.29 7.58
N VAL A 407 -22.34 13.90 8.47
CA VAL A 407 -22.49 14.56 9.78
C VAL A 407 -21.26 14.27 10.66
N GLU A 408 -20.73 13.05 10.61
CA GLU A 408 -19.49 12.69 11.33
C GLU A 408 -18.27 13.42 10.75
N LEU A 409 -18.22 13.61 9.43
CA LEU A 409 -17.17 14.41 8.79
C LEU A 409 -17.26 15.89 9.21
N GLU A 410 -18.46 16.44 9.35
CA GLU A 410 -18.68 17.80 9.88
C GLU A 410 -18.14 17.96 11.31
N GLU A 411 -18.42 17.01 12.20
CA GLU A 411 -17.90 17.01 13.58
C GLU A 411 -16.35 16.92 13.60
N LYS A 412 -15.75 16.03 12.81
CA LYS A 412 -14.29 15.91 12.68
C LYS A 412 -13.66 17.17 12.09
N ALA A 413 -14.33 17.78 11.10
CA ALA A 413 -13.89 19.02 10.48
C ALA A 413 -13.92 20.18 11.48
N GLN A 414 -14.91 20.25 12.35
CA GLN A 414 -14.98 21.24 13.41
C GLN A 414 -13.78 21.14 14.37
N GLY A 415 -13.42 19.93 14.82
CA GLY A 415 -12.22 19.73 15.63
C GLY A 415 -10.92 20.11 14.90
N THR A 416 -10.84 19.80 13.60
CA THR A 416 -9.70 20.21 12.74
C THR A 416 -9.61 21.73 12.60
N LEU A 417 -10.75 22.40 12.40
CA LEU A 417 -10.85 23.86 12.29
C LEU A 417 -10.48 24.55 13.60
N GLU A 418 -10.90 24.03 14.75
CA GLU A 418 -10.54 24.57 16.06
C GLU A 418 -9.03 24.49 16.30
N LEU A 419 -8.43 23.35 15.99
CA LEU A 419 -6.97 23.18 16.09
C LEU A 419 -6.23 24.10 15.12
N ALA A 420 -6.62 24.10 13.84
CA ALA A 420 -5.99 24.93 12.82
C ALA A 420 -6.10 26.43 13.17
N THR A 421 -7.29 26.88 13.61
CA THR A 421 -7.52 28.26 14.06
C THR A 421 -6.71 28.59 15.30
N THR A 422 -6.55 27.65 16.23
CA THR A 422 -5.70 27.84 17.41
C THR A 422 -4.25 28.05 16.98
N ILE A 423 -3.74 27.23 16.07
CA ILE A 423 -2.37 27.34 15.59
C ILE A 423 -2.14 28.63 14.78
N THR A 424 -3.09 29.07 13.93
CA THR A 424 -2.94 30.35 13.20
C THR A 424 -3.22 31.59 14.05
N THR A 425 -4.16 31.54 14.99
CA THR A 425 -4.60 32.69 15.81
C THR A 425 -3.80 32.86 17.09
N PHE A 426 -3.44 31.79 17.79
CA PHE A 426 -2.56 31.89 18.97
C PHE A 426 -1.09 31.77 18.58
N GLY A 427 -0.80 31.21 17.41
CA GLY A 427 0.49 31.28 16.74
C GLY A 427 0.74 32.57 15.95
N ILE A 428 0.17 33.71 16.36
CA ILE A 428 0.34 35.04 15.73
C ILE A 428 1.82 35.50 15.56
N LEU A 429 2.80 34.73 16.03
CA LEU A 429 4.24 34.95 15.82
C LEU A 429 4.98 33.80 15.09
N ILE A 430 4.26 32.82 14.55
CA ILE A 430 4.82 31.50 14.20
C ILE A 430 4.98 31.31 12.69
N LEU A 431 3.97 31.68 11.88
CA LEU A 431 3.95 31.44 10.44
C LEU A 431 4.40 32.66 9.64
N ASN A 432 5.13 32.42 8.54
CA ASN A 432 5.35 33.46 7.54
C ASN A 432 4.01 33.79 6.84
N GLU A 433 3.91 34.95 6.18
CA GLU A 433 2.65 35.38 5.57
C GLU A 433 2.18 34.47 4.42
N GLU A 434 3.10 33.91 3.63
CA GLU A 434 2.74 33.00 2.53
C GLU A 434 2.09 31.72 3.04
N ASP A 435 2.70 31.04 4.01
CA ASP A 435 2.16 29.82 4.61
C ASP A 435 0.87 30.10 5.38
N LYS A 436 0.80 31.24 6.06
CA LYS A 436 -0.42 31.67 6.76
C LYS A 436 -1.58 31.86 5.79
N THR A 437 -1.38 32.60 4.70
CA THR A 437 -2.42 32.79 3.68
C THR A 437 -2.86 31.47 3.04
N GLY A 438 -1.92 30.55 2.79
CA GLY A 438 -2.22 29.20 2.28
C GLY A 438 -3.05 28.36 3.26
N VAL A 439 -2.70 28.38 4.55
CA VAL A 439 -3.47 27.68 5.59
C VAL A 439 -4.83 28.33 5.81
N ASP A 440 -4.92 29.65 5.85
CA ASP A 440 -6.17 30.40 6.03
C ASP A 440 -7.17 30.14 4.88
N GLU A 441 -6.70 30.03 3.65
CA GLU A 441 -7.54 29.67 2.50
C GLU A 441 -8.09 28.25 2.65
N LYS A 442 -7.29 27.28 3.11
CA LYS A 442 -7.78 25.92 3.39
C LYS A 442 -8.74 25.87 4.57
N ILE A 443 -8.50 26.65 5.63
CA ILE A 443 -9.44 26.80 6.75
C ILE A 443 -10.78 27.32 6.23
N LYS A 444 -10.76 28.31 5.33
CA LYS A 444 -11.96 28.86 4.70
C LYS A 444 -12.68 27.80 3.85
N GLN A 445 -11.96 27.05 3.02
CA GLN A 445 -12.52 25.97 2.21
C GLN A 445 -13.16 24.89 3.10
N LEU A 446 -12.44 24.38 4.10
CA LEU A 446 -12.98 23.36 5.01
C LEU A 446 -14.22 23.86 5.76
N ARG A 447 -14.25 25.14 6.16
CA ARG A 447 -15.44 25.76 6.78
C ARG A 447 -16.62 25.84 5.82
N GLU A 448 -16.37 26.19 4.56
CA GLU A 448 -17.41 26.18 3.52
C GLU A 448 -17.93 24.77 3.25
N HIS A 449 -17.05 23.77 3.19
CA HIS A 449 -17.46 22.37 3.07
C HIS A 449 -18.28 21.91 4.28
N ALA A 450 -17.77 22.07 5.50
CA ALA A 450 -18.47 21.66 6.72
C ALA A 450 -19.87 22.28 6.83
N SER A 451 -20.02 23.56 6.46
CA SER A 451 -21.31 24.26 6.57
C SER A 451 -22.32 23.96 5.45
N THR A 452 -21.87 23.50 4.28
CA THR A 452 -22.76 23.34 3.10
C THR A 452 -22.95 21.89 2.68
N MET A 453 -21.98 21.01 2.93
CA MET A 453 -21.92 19.66 2.37
C MET A 453 -22.99 18.74 2.95
N THR A 454 -23.29 18.84 4.24
CA THR A 454 -24.40 18.11 4.87
C THR A 454 -25.75 18.46 4.25
N GLY A 455 -25.93 19.74 3.88
CA GLY A 455 -27.13 20.18 3.15
C GLY A 455 -27.19 19.64 1.73
N LYS A 456 -26.09 19.76 0.98
CA LYS A 456 -25.97 19.25 -0.40
C LYS A 456 -26.15 17.74 -0.47
N SER A 457 -25.50 16.99 0.41
CA SER A 457 -25.62 15.52 0.48
C SER A 457 -27.05 15.10 0.79
N ARG A 458 -27.76 15.81 1.68
CA ARG A 458 -29.16 15.54 1.97
C ARG A 458 -30.07 15.79 0.77
N VAL A 459 -29.81 16.83 -0.03
CA VAL A 459 -30.57 17.08 -1.27
C VAL A 459 -30.37 15.95 -2.29
N GLU A 460 -29.13 15.52 -2.52
CA GLU A 460 -28.84 14.41 -3.44
C GLU A 460 -29.37 13.07 -2.92
N PHE A 461 -29.26 12.81 -1.61
CA PHE A 461 -29.86 11.65 -0.98
C PHE A 461 -31.38 11.63 -1.14
N ASN A 462 -32.05 12.77 -0.93
CA ASN A 462 -33.50 12.87 -1.11
C ASN A 462 -33.91 12.67 -2.59
N ARG A 463 -33.11 13.15 -3.55
CA ARG A 463 -33.32 12.86 -4.97
C ARG A 463 -33.29 11.36 -5.24
N LEU A 464 -32.27 10.66 -4.74
CA LEU A 464 -32.17 9.20 -4.85
C LEU A 464 -33.32 8.49 -4.11
N LEU A 465 -33.73 8.99 -2.94
CA LEU A 465 -34.86 8.45 -2.19
C LEU A 465 -36.17 8.57 -2.98
N ASP A 466 -36.43 9.71 -3.62
CA ASP A 466 -37.63 9.91 -4.44
C ASP A 466 -37.65 8.93 -5.63
N GLU A 467 -36.52 8.77 -6.33
CA GLU A 467 -36.35 7.78 -7.41
C GLU A 467 -36.57 6.35 -6.90
N TYR A 468 -35.97 6.02 -5.75
CA TYR A 468 -36.11 4.71 -5.10
C TYR A 468 -37.55 4.44 -4.67
N LEU A 469 -38.27 5.42 -4.13
CA LEU A 469 -39.69 5.26 -3.75
C LEU A 469 -40.59 5.00 -4.96
N VAL A 470 -40.30 5.61 -6.12
CA VAL A 470 -41.00 5.30 -7.37
C VAL A 470 -40.74 3.85 -7.78
N LEU A 471 -39.48 3.40 -7.78
CA LEU A 471 -39.12 2.01 -8.07
C LEU A 471 -39.78 1.04 -7.07
N PHE A 472 -39.74 1.35 -5.79
CA PHE A 472 -40.31 0.54 -4.71
C PHE A 472 -41.81 0.33 -4.93
N ARG A 473 -42.56 1.41 -5.18
CA ARG A 473 -44.01 1.33 -5.45
C ARG A 473 -44.31 0.50 -6.70
N LYS A 474 -43.53 0.69 -7.77
CA LYS A 474 -43.66 -0.12 -8.99
C LYS A 474 -43.46 -1.60 -8.69
N GLU A 475 -42.39 -1.95 -7.97
CA GLU A 475 -42.10 -3.34 -7.62
C GLU A 475 -43.17 -3.96 -6.71
N ILE A 476 -43.80 -3.18 -5.81
CA ILE A 476 -44.92 -3.67 -5.00
C ILE A 476 -46.08 -4.07 -5.91
N GLU A 477 -46.47 -3.22 -6.86
CA GLU A 477 -47.59 -3.50 -7.76
C GLU A 477 -47.26 -4.65 -8.73
N ASP A 478 -46.03 -4.73 -9.21
CA ASP A 478 -45.55 -5.83 -10.06
C ASP A 478 -45.60 -7.17 -9.32
N ARG A 479 -45.10 -7.22 -8.08
CA ARG A 479 -45.16 -8.43 -7.24
C ARG A 479 -46.57 -8.76 -6.80
N LYS A 480 -47.41 -7.76 -6.51
CA LYS A 480 -48.83 -7.95 -6.17
C LYS A 480 -49.60 -8.62 -7.31
N THR A 481 -49.37 -8.16 -8.53
CA THR A 481 -49.96 -8.75 -9.74
C THR A 481 -49.42 -10.16 -9.98
N TRP A 482 -48.10 -10.35 -9.89
CA TRP A 482 -47.47 -11.66 -10.09
C TRP A 482 -47.94 -12.70 -9.06
N ILE A 483 -48.01 -12.35 -7.76
CA ILE A 483 -48.53 -13.24 -6.72
C ILE A 483 -49.99 -13.60 -7.01
N ALA A 484 -50.85 -12.62 -7.32
CA ALA A 484 -52.27 -12.89 -7.60
C ALA A 484 -52.48 -13.85 -8.79
N VAL A 485 -51.66 -13.76 -9.83
CA VAL A 485 -51.72 -14.68 -10.98
C VAL A 485 -51.27 -16.09 -10.58
N ASN A 486 -50.17 -16.19 -9.83
CA ASN A 486 -49.57 -17.47 -9.47
C ASN A 486 -50.27 -18.18 -8.30
N GLU A 487 -51.06 -17.48 -7.48
CA GLU A 487 -51.90 -18.12 -6.46
C GLU A 487 -52.91 -19.10 -7.05
N ASN A 488 -53.35 -18.89 -8.29
CA ASN A 488 -54.21 -19.84 -8.99
C ASN A 488 -53.53 -21.19 -9.21
N ARG A 489 -52.20 -21.24 -9.29
CA ARG A 489 -51.45 -22.51 -9.42
C ARG A 489 -51.61 -23.40 -8.21
N MET A 490 -51.87 -22.83 -7.03
CA MET A 490 -52.17 -23.61 -5.82
C MET A 490 -53.50 -24.37 -5.92
N SER A 491 -54.38 -23.94 -6.84
CA SER A 491 -55.62 -24.65 -7.16
C SER A 491 -55.46 -25.62 -8.34
N SER A 492 -54.34 -25.55 -9.07
CA SER A 492 -54.04 -26.48 -10.17
C SER A 492 -53.70 -27.85 -9.60
N SER A 493 -54.31 -28.88 -10.17
CA SER A 493 -54.12 -30.26 -9.76
C SER A 493 -53.35 -31.04 -10.82
N TYR A 494 -52.43 -31.92 -10.40
CA TYR A 494 -51.73 -32.83 -11.31
C TYR A 494 -52.61 -34.01 -11.81
N LEU A 495 -53.91 -34.03 -11.45
CA LEU A 495 -54.85 -35.09 -11.81
C LEU A 495 -55.00 -35.30 -13.32
N GLU A 496 -54.79 -34.26 -14.12
CA GLU A 496 -54.92 -34.29 -15.59
C GLU A 496 -53.65 -34.80 -16.30
N ILE A 497 -52.51 -34.90 -15.60
CA ILE A 497 -51.26 -35.36 -16.20
C ILE A 497 -51.32 -36.89 -16.39
N GLU A 498 -51.14 -37.34 -17.64
CA GLU A 498 -51.36 -38.74 -18.01
C GLU A 498 -50.12 -39.64 -17.94
N ASP A 499 -48.91 -39.07 -18.09
CA ASP A 499 -47.68 -39.84 -18.29
C ASP A 499 -46.44 -39.22 -17.63
N LEU A 500 -45.36 -40.01 -17.58
CA LEU A 500 -44.08 -39.58 -17.01
C LEU A 500 -43.48 -38.34 -17.71
N PRO A 501 -43.45 -38.23 -19.06
CA PRO A 501 -43.05 -37.01 -19.74
C PRO A 501 -43.82 -35.76 -19.30
N GLY A 502 -45.13 -35.87 -19.11
CA GLY A 502 -45.98 -34.80 -18.59
C GLY A 502 -45.56 -34.36 -17.18
N PHE A 503 -45.31 -35.31 -16.27
CA PHE A 503 -44.82 -35.00 -14.92
C PHE A 503 -43.41 -34.39 -14.93
N GLN A 504 -42.54 -34.81 -15.86
CA GLN A 504 -41.20 -34.21 -16.01
C GLN A 504 -41.28 -32.77 -16.54
N LYS A 505 -42.21 -32.50 -17.44
CA LYS A 505 -42.47 -31.15 -17.95
C LYS A 505 -42.97 -30.25 -16.82
N GLU A 506 -43.99 -30.67 -16.07
CA GLU A 506 -44.52 -29.94 -14.92
C GLU A 506 -43.43 -29.66 -13.86
N LEU A 507 -42.58 -30.65 -13.56
CA LEU A 507 -41.46 -30.46 -12.64
C LEU A 507 -40.46 -29.39 -13.11
N ASN A 508 -40.20 -29.29 -14.41
CA ASN A 508 -39.30 -28.27 -14.94
C ASN A 508 -39.95 -26.88 -14.92
N GLU A 509 -41.21 -26.77 -15.35
CA GLU A 509 -41.98 -25.51 -15.28
C GLU A 509 -42.16 -25.02 -13.83
N HIS A 510 -42.27 -25.95 -12.87
CA HIS A 510 -42.31 -25.61 -11.44
C HIS A 510 -40.96 -25.13 -10.90
N LYS A 511 -39.83 -25.65 -11.40
CA LYS A 511 -38.49 -25.14 -11.01
C LYS A 511 -38.27 -23.72 -11.49
N GLU A 512 -38.65 -23.41 -12.73
CA GLU A 512 -38.58 -22.03 -13.26
C GLU A 512 -39.44 -21.09 -12.41
N PHE A 513 -40.63 -21.54 -12.00
CA PHE A 513 -41.46 -20.82 -11.05
C PHE A 513 -40.81 -20.63 -9.68
N GLU A 514 -40.15 -21.65 -9.13
CA GLU A 514 -39.42 -21.53 -7.86
C GLU A 514 -38.29 -20.50 -7.93
N GLU A 515 -37.60 -20.42 -9.06
CA GLU A 515 -36.58 -19.40 -9.31
C GLU A 515 -37.19 -17.99 -9.32
N GLU A 516 -38.28 -17.78 -10.07
CA GLU A 516 -39.02 -16.51 -10.07
C GLU A 516 -39.55 -16.15 -8.67
N LEU A 517 -40.08 -17.13 -7.94
CA LEU A 517 -40.60 -16.95 -6.58
C LEU A 517 -39.51 -16.50 -5.61
N ASN A 518 -38.30 -17.04 -5.76
CA ASN A 518 -37.13 -16.65 -4.96
C ASN A 518 -36.60 -15.27 -5.37
N GLN A 519 -36.65 -14.89 -6.65
CA GLN A 519 -36.29 -13.54 -7.10
C GLN A 519 -37.28 -12.49 -6.56
N LYS A 520 -38.58 -12.81 -6.54
CA LYS A 520 -39.65 -11.96 -5.98
C LYS A 520 -39.82 -12.15 -4.47
N ASN A 521 -38.72 -12.32 -3.74
CA ASN A 521 -38.73 -12.54 -2.30
C ASN A 521 -39.35 -11.36 -1.54
N MET A 522 -40.53 -11.60 -0.93
CA MET A 522 -41.26 -10.58 -0.19
C MET A 522 -40.71 -10.31 1.21
N GLU A 523 -39.94 -11.21 1.82
CA GLU A 523 -39.31 -10.98 3.12
C GLU A 523 -38.24 -9.89 3.02
N LYS A 524 -37.36 -9.98 2.01
CA LYS A 524 -36.37 -8.92 1.72
C LYS A 524 -37.04 -7.56 1.49
N MET A 525 -38.16 -7.56 0.79
CA MET A 525 -38.93 -6.35 0.52
C MET A 525 -39.61 -5.81 1.78
N ALA A 526 -40.10 -6.66 2.67
CA ALA A 526 -40.66 -6.27 3.96
C ALA A 526 -39.60 -5.60 4.85
N ASP A 527 -38.42 -6.19 4.93
CA ASP A 527 -37.27 -5.62 5.64
C ASP A 527 -36.87 -4.24 5.07
N ALA A 528 -36.85 -4.12 3.74
CA ALA A 528 -36.57 -2.86 3.07
C ALA A 528 -37.66 -1.80 3.36
N ALA A 529 -38.94 -2.19 3.34
CA ALA A 529 -40.07 -1.30 3.62
C ALA A 529 -40.07 -0.79 5.07
N GLU A 530 -39.57 -1.57 6.03
CA GLU A 530 -39.44 -1.14 7.42
C GLU A 530 -38.35 -0.05 7.57
N ARG A 531 -37.22 -0.20 6.87
CA ARG A 531 -36.10 0.76 6.90
C ARG A 531 -36.39 2.09 6.21
N VAL A 532 -37.32 2.12 5.27
CA VAL A 532 -37.72 3.32 4.52
C VAL A 532 -38.87 4.00 5.23
N THR A 533 -38.59 5.04 6.01
CA THR A 533 -39.60 5.76 6.81
C THR A 533 -40.62 6.52 5.96
N GLU A 534 -40.20 6.98 4.79
CA GLU A 534 -40.92 7.84 3.86
C GLU A 534 -41.94 7.07 3.00
N LEU A 535 -41.85 5.73 2.97
CA LEU A 535 -42.80 4.88 2.27
C LEU A 535 -44.18 4.96 2.95
N GLU A 536 -45.24 5.16 2.17
CA GLU A 536 -46.57 5.39 2.68
C GLU A 536 -47.14 4.15 3.41
N ARG A 537 -47.99 4.38 4.43
CA ARG A 537 -48.50 3.34 5.33
C ARG A 537 -49.33 2.27 4.62
N ASN A 538 -50.05 2.63 3.55
CA ASN A 538 -50.79 1.69 2.71
C ASN A 538 -49.84 0.72 2.02
N TYR A 539 -48.75 1.19 1.40
CA TYR A 539 -47.75 0.34 0.77
C TYR A 539 -47.05 -0.58 1.78
N LYS A 540 -46.71 -0.07 2.98
CA LYS A 540 -46.17 -0.93 4.06
C LYS A 540 -47.14 -2.04 4.48
N THR A 541 -48.43 -1.74 4.47
CA THR A 541 -49.48 -2.71 4.78
C THR A 541 -49.62 -3.74 3.66
N ASP A 542 -49.58 -3.29 2.40
CA ASP A 542 -49.59 -4.15 1.21
C ASP A 542 -48.39 -5.10 1.21
N VAL A 543 -47.17 -4.61 1.47
CA VAL A 543 -45.96 -5.46 1.57
C VAL A 543 -46.12 -6.54 2.64
N ARG A 544 -46.61 -6.21 3.85
CA ARG A 544 -46.87 -7.20 4.91
C ARG A 544 -47.92 -8.24 4.53
N ASN A 545 -48.96 -7.83 3.77
CA ASN A 545 -49.98 -8.76 3.29
C ASN A 545 -49.42 -9.66 2.18
N LEU A 546 -48.63 -9.11 1.27
CA LEU A 546 -47.95 -9.84 0.21
C LEU A 546 -46.90 -10.81 0.76
N GLU A 547 -46.17 -10.43 1.81
CA GLU A 547 -45.23 -11.31 2.52
C GLU A 547 -45.92 -12.56 3.06
N LYS A 548 -47.09 -12.40 3.71
CA LYS A 548 -47.88 -13.55 4.20
C LYS A 548 -48.34 -14.46 3.06
N ARG A 549 -48.86 -13.88 1.97
CA ARG A 549 -49.31 -14.62 0.79
C ARG A 549 -48.16 -15.35 0.11
N TRP A 550 -47.01 -14.68 -0.03
CA TRP A 550 -45.79 -15.25 -0.58
C TRP A 550 -45.27 -16.41 0.27
N LYS A 551 -45.30 -16.32 1.60
CA LYS A 551 -44.93 -17.42 2.51
C LYS A 551 -45.81 -18.66 2.28
N VAL A 552 -47.13 -18.48 2.19
CA VAL A 552 -48.06 -19.58 1.87
C VAL A 552 -47.75 -20.18 0.49
N LEU A 553 -47.54 -19.33 -0.52
CA LEU A 553 -47.19 -19.79 -1.87
C LEU A 553 -45.84 -20.52 -1.89
N LYS A 554 -44.87 -20.09 -1.08
CA LYS A 554 -43.55 -20.71 -0.95
C LYS A 554 -43.60 -22.06 -0.25
N GLU A 555 -44.37 -22.17 0.83
CA GLU A 555 -44.63 -23.44 1.51
C GLU A 555 -45.29 -24.43 0.55
N TRP A 556 -46.37 -24.02 -0.11
CA TRP A 556 -47.04 -24.84 -1.14
C TRP A 556 -46.07 -25.27 -2.24
N SER A 557 -45.26 -24.34 -2.76
CA SER A 557 -44.30 -24.64 -3.83
C SER A 557 -43.30 -25.72 -3.42
N ASN A 558 -42.78 -25.64 -2.19
CA ASN A 558 -41.83 -26.62 -1.68
C ASN A 558 -42.49 -28.00 -1.55
N ASP A 559 -43.70 -28.07 -1.01
CA ASP A 559 -44.45 -29.32 -0.86
C ASP A 559 -44.78 -29.93 -2.23
N TYR A 560 -45.28 -29.11 -3.16
CA TYR A 560 -45.60 -29.53 -4.53
C TYR A 560 -44.36 -30.04 -5.29
N SER A 561 -43.21 -29.37 -5.14
CA SER A 561 -41.92 -29.80 -5.72
C SER A 561 -41.50 -31.17 -5.19
N LEU A 562 -41.64 -31.42 -3.88
CA LEU A 562 -41.34 -32.72 -3.28
C LEU A 562 -42.26 -33.83 -3.80
N GLU A 563 -43.55 -33.55 -3.95
CA GLU A 563 -44.52 -34.49 -4.53
C GLU A 563 -44.16 -34.85 -5.97
N LEU A 564 -43.95 -33.85 -6.84
CA LEU A 564 -43.58 -34.06 -8.24
C LEU A 564 -42.27 -34.84 -8.37
N GLN A 565 -41.24 -34.49 -7.59
CA GLN A 565 -39.96 -35.20 -7.59
C GLN A 565 -40.14 -36.67 -7.21
N LYS A 566 -40.99 -36.95 -6.21
CA LYS A 566 -41.30 -38.32 -5.78
C LYS A 566 -42.01 -39.09 -6.90
N VAL A 567 -43.05 -38.53 -7.53
CA VAL A 567 -43.76 -39.17 -8.66
C VAL A 567 -42.80 -39.49 -9.79
N VAL A 568 -42.04 -38.50 -10.25
CA VAL A 568 -41.10 -38.66 -11.36
C VAL A 568 -40.05 -39.73 -11.04
N LYS A 569 -39.54 -39.77 -9.81
CA LYS A 569 -38.56 -40.76 -9.39
C LYS A 569 -39.14 -42.17 -9.36
N GLU A 570 -40.27 -42.38 -8.68
CA GLU A 570 -40.88 -43.70 -8.53
C GLU A 570 -41.39 -44.23 -9.88
N TRP A 571 -41.97 -43.37 -10.72
CA TRP A 571 -42.43 -43.77 -12.06
C TRP A 571 -41.25 -44.10 -12.99
N LYS A 572 -40.12 -43.37 -12.93
CA LYS A 572 -38.91 -43.77 -13.67
C LYS A 572 -38.44 -45.17 -13.30
N VAL A 573 -38.43 -45.50 -12.01
CA VAL A 573 -38.04 -46.83 -11.53
C VAL A 573 -39.02 -47.88 -12.03
N LEU A 574 -40.32 -47.62 -11.94
CA LEU A 574 -41.35 -48.51 -12.50
C LEU A 574 -41.15 -48.73 -14.00
N LYS A 575 -40.90 -47.66 -14.76
CA LYS A 575 -40.72 -47.75 -16.20
C LYS A 575 -39.48 -48.55 -16.58
N GLN A 576 -38.38 -48.38 -15.85
CA GLN A 576 -37.17 -49.20 -16.02
C GLN A 576 -37.43 -50.68 -15.81
N GLU A 577 -38.24 -51.07 -14.80
CA GLU A 577 -38.57 -52.48 -14.58
C GLU A 577 -39.51 -53.04 -15.65
N GLN A 578 -40.49 -52.24 -16.10
CA GLN A 578 -41.34 -52.60 -17.24
C GLN A 578 -40.51 -52.77 -18.52
N ASP A 579 -39.58 -51.86 -18.80
CA ASP A 579 -38.72 -51.92 -19.98
C ASP A 579 -37.80 -53.15 -19.93
N LEU A 580 -37.23 -53.48 -18.77
CA LEU A 580 -36.45 -54.73 -18.58
C LEU A 580 -37.28 -55.99 -18.83
N LEU A 581 -38.56 -55.98 -18.46
CA LEU A 581 -39.48 -57.09 -18.74
C LEU A 581 -39.83 -57.16 -20.22
N VAL A 582 -40.08 -56.02 -20.87
CA VAL A 582 -40.39 -55.95 -22.31
C VAL A 582 -39.17 -56.37 -23.15
N GLU A 583 -37.97 -55.90 -22.82
CA GLU A 583 -36.72 -56.30 -23.48
C GLU A 583 -36.46 -57.81 -23.39
N TRP A 584 -36.94 -58.47 -22.33
CA TRP A 584 -36.89 -59.93 -22.21
C TRP A 584 -38.08 -60.61 -22.91
N LEU A 585 -39.30 -60.06 -22.82
CA LEU A 585 -40.50 -60.63 -23.42
C LEU A 585 -40.43 -60.62 -24.94
N ASP A 586 -40.08 -59.49 -25.57
CA ASP A 586 -40.06 -59.33 -27.03
C ASP A 586 -39.27 -60.44 -27.76
N PRO A 587 -37.99 -60.70 -27.45
CA PRO A 587 -37.22 -61.74 -28.13
C PRO A 587 -37.71 -63.15 -27.80
N ASN A 588 -38.22 -63.39 -26.58
CA ASN A 588 -38.74 -64.70 -26.18
C ASN A 588 -40.10 -65.00 -26.82
N GLU A 589 -40.97 -64.00 -27.01
CA GLU A 589 -42.21 -64.15 -27.81
C GLU A 589 -41.87 -64.50 -29.26
N GLU A 590 -40.85 -63.86 -29.85
CA GLU A 590 -40.38 -64.18 -31.20
C GLU A 590 -39.80 -65.61 -31.27
N GLN A 591 -38.98 -66.00 -30.28
CA GLN A 591 -38.42 -67.34 -30.18
C GLN A 591 -39.53 -68.39 -30.03
N LEU A 592 -40.55 -68.13 -29.22
CA LEU A 592 -41.69 -69.01 -29.06
C LEU A 592 -42.53 -69.12 -30.33
N SER A 593 -42.72 -68.02 -31.06
CA SER A 593 -43.40 -68.04 -32.35
C SER A 593 -42.68 -68.98 -33.32
N LYS A 594 -41.33 -68.95 -33.38
CA LYS A 594 -40.51 -69.87 -34.18
C LYS A 594 -40.62 -71.31 -33.70
N ILE A 595 -40.58 -71.56 -32.39
CA ILE A 595 -40.73 -72.91 -31.82
C ILE A 595 -42.15 -73.46 -32.06
N ASN A 596 -43.16 -72.58 -32.16
CA ASN A 596 -44.56 -72.92 -32.42
C ASN A 596 -44.88 -73.19 -33.89
N GLU A 597 -43.93 -73.01 -34.82
CA GLU A 597 -44.06 -73.46 -36.20
C GLU A 597 -44.25 -74.99 -36.29
N LYS A 598 -44.60 -75.50 -37.48
CA LYS A 598 -45.02 -76.91 -37.64
C LYS A 598 -43.93 -77.87 -37.15
N ILE A 599 -44.36 -78.95 -36.49
CA ILE A 599 -43.49 -79.90 -35.80
C ILE A 599 -42.91 -80.88 -36.82
N ASN A 600 -41.60 -80.83 -37.05
CA ASN A 600 -40.86 -81.90 -37.70
C ASN A 600 -40.59 -83.00 -36.68
N TRP A 601 -41.50 -83.96 -36.57
CA TRP A 601 -41.35 -85.02 -35.59
C TRP A 601 -40.41 -86.13 -36.05
N SER A 602 -40.00 -86.13 -37.32
CA SER A 602 -38.98 -87.05 -37.84
C SER A 602 -37.60 -86.77 -37.21
N ASP A 603 -37.39 -85.58 -36.66
CA ASP A 603 -36.19 -85.17 -35.92
C ASP A 603 -36.40 -85.27 -34.39
N GLU A 604 -36.19 -86.46 -33.84
CA GLU A 604 -36.33 -86.74 -32.39
C GLU A 604 -35.39 -85.87 -31.53
N GLU A 605 -34.17 -85.60 -32.03
CA GLU A 605 -33.17 -84.78 -31.33
C GLU A 605 -33.54 -83.30 -31.36
N GLY A 606 -34.04 -82.82 -32.51
CA GLY A 606 -34.61 -81.48 -32.65
C GLY A 606 -35.81 -81.25 -31.73
N MET A 607 -36.70 -82.23 -31.59
CA MET A 607 -37.84 -82.15 -30.67
C MET A 607 -37.41 -82.13 -29.20
N LYS A 608 -36.42 -82.95 -28.81
CA LYS A 608 -35.83 -82.90 -27.45
C LYS A 608 -35.19 -81.55 -27.18
N LYS A 609 -34.45 -81.00 -28.16
CA LYS A 609 -33.85 -79.67 -28.07
C LYS A 609 -34.92 -78.59 -27.88
N GLN A 610 -36.00 -78.61 -28.65
CA GLN A 610 -37.13 -77.67 -28.49
C GLN A 610 -37.77 -77.76 -27.10
N ILE A 611 -37.95 -78.96 -26.54
CA ILE A 611 -38.45 -79.12 -25.17
C ILE A 611 -37.48 -78.55 -24.13
N VAL A 612 -36.17 -78.72 -24.33
CA VAL A 612 -35.14 -78.14 -23.45
C VAL A 612 -35.15 -76.62 -23.55
N ASP A 613 -35.19 -76.06 -24.77
CA ASP A 613 -35.26 -74.62 -25.00
C ASP A 613 -36.52 -74.01 -24.37
N LEU A 614 -37.69 -74.65 -24.52
CA LEU A 614 -38.93 -74.22 -23.87
C LEU A 614 -38.87 -74.32 -22.34
N LYS A 615 -38.20 -75.33 -21.78
CA LYS A 615 -37.98 -75.43 -20.33
C LYS A 615 -37.03 -74.37 -19.80
N ASN A 616 -36.03 -73.98 -20.59
CA ASN A 616 -35.14 -72.88 -20.24
C ASN A 616 -35.91 -71.56 -20.23
N ILE A 617 -36.71 -71.28 -21.27
CA ILE A 617 -37.59 -70.09 -21.30
C ILE A 617 -38.60 -70.15 -20.12
N GLN A 618 -39.15 -71.32 -19.79
CA GLN A 618 -40.03 -71.50 -18.63
C GLN A 618 -39.33 -71.16 -17.31
N SER A 619 -38.10 -71.62 -17.11
CA SER A 619 -37.31 -71.30 -15.92
C SER A 619 -37.01 -69.81 -15.82
N GLU A 620 -36.61 -69.20 -16.94
CA GLU A 620 -36.38 -67.75 -17.00
C GLU A 620 -37.67 -66.94 -16.76
N LEU A 621 -38.81 -67.42 -17.26
CA LEU A 621 -40.12 -66.85 -16.98
C LEU A 621 -40.41 -66.87 -15.48
N GLU A 622 -40.12 -67.96 -14.77
CA GLU A 622 -40.29 -68.01 -13.31
C GLU A 622 -39.39 -66.99 -12.58
N ASP A 623 -38.12 -66.88 -12.99
CA ASP A 623 -37.16 -65.92 -12.43
C ASP A 623 -37.60 -64.46 -12.69
N LYS A 624 -38.02 -64.14 -13.92
CA LYS A 624 -38.51 -62.81 -14.30
C LYS A 624 -39.87 -62.48 -13.67
N GLY A 625 -40.62 -63.49 -13.21
CA GLY A 625 -41.89 -63.30 -12.49
C GLY A 625 -41.76 -62.50 -11.21
N VAL A 626 -40.58 -62.51 -10.58
CA VAL A 626 -40.25 -61.65 -9.44
C VAL A 626 -40.24 -60.17 -9.84
N VAL A 627 -39.65 -59.84 -11.00
CA VAL A 627 -39.59 -58.46 -11.51
C VAL A 627 -40.98 -57.97 -11.93
N LEU A 628 -41.81 -58.84 -12.51
CA LEU A 628 -43.22 -58.53 -12.79
C LEU A 628 -44.00 -58.21 -11.51
N SER A 629 -43.82 -59.04 -10.48
CA SER A 629 -44.46 -58.82 -9.18
C SER A 629 -44.00 -57.52 -8.50
N GLN A 630 -42.71 -57.18 -8.61
CA GLN A 630 -42.16 -55.92 -8.10
C GLN A 630 -42.70 -54.71 -8.85
N SER A 631 -42.82 -54.80 -10.18
CA SER A 631 -43.43 -53.76 -11.02
C SER A 631 -44.87 -53.48 -10.58
N HIS A 632 -45.65 -54.52 -10.27
CA HIS A 632 -47.00 -54.36 -9.71
C HIS A 632 -47.02 -53.68 -8.35
N ILE A 633 -46.15 -54.08 -7.43
CA ILE A 633 -46.07 -53.46 -6.09
C ILE A 633 -45.78 -51.96 -6.21
N LYS A 634 -44.82 -51.58 -7.06
CA LYS A 634 -44.46 -50.16 -7.28
C LYS A 634 -45.55 -49.41 -8.02
N GLY A 635 -46.16 -50.03 -9.03
CA GLY A 635 -47.29 -49.47 -9.75
C GLY A 635 -48.48 -49.17 -8.84
N MET A 636 -48.91 -50.14 -8.02
CA MET A 636 -49.98 -49.93 -7.04
C MET A 636 -49.61 -48.86 -6.00
N ALA A 637 -48.37 -48.84 -5.51
CA ALA A 637 -47.92 -47.83 -4.57
C ALA A 637 -47.95 -46.42 -5.18
N LEU A 638 -47.55 -46.28 -6.45
CA LEU A 638 -47.56 -45.03 -7.20
C LEU A 638 -48.99 -44.57 -7.50
N MET A 639 -49.88 -45.47 -7.95
CA MET A 639 -51.30 -45.17 -8.18
C MET A 639 -51.99 -44.68 -6.90
N LYS A 640 -51.74 -45.37 -5.77
CA LYS A 640 -52.28 -44.96 -4.47
C LYS A 640 -51.76 -43.58 -4.04
N PHE A 641 -50.51 -43.26 -4.35
CA PHE A 641 -49.94 -41.94 -4.07
C PHE A 641 -50.58 -40.85 -4.94
N LEU A 642 -50.82 -41.13 -6.22
CA LEU A 642 -51.41 -40.21 -7.20
C LEU A 642 -52.93 -40.03 -7.07
N ASN A 643 -53.61 -40.87 -6.29
CA ASN A 643 -55.07 -41.10 -6.29
C ASN A 643 -55.53 -41.92 -7.51
N ASP A 644 -56.44 -42.87 -7.28
CA ASP A 644 -56.96 -43.79 -8.30
C ASP A 644 -57.73 -43.07 -9.42
N GLU A 645 -58.26 -41.88 -9.13
CA GLU A 645 -59.00 -41.06 -10.10
C GLU A 645 -58.10 -40.34 -11.12
N ALA A 646 -56.79 -40.21 -10.85
CA ALA A 646 -55.83 -39.50 -11.69
C ALA A 646 -55.65 -40.18 -13.07
N ALA A 647 -55.43 -39.39 -14.12
CA ALA A 647 -55.21 -39.92 -15.45
C ALA A 647 -53.95 -40.80 -15.53
N ALA A 648 -52.88 -40.40 -14.83
CA ALA A 648 -51.67 -41.19 -14.66
C ALA A 648 -51.90 -42.58 -14.05
N SER A 649 -52.79 -42.69 -13.06
CA SER A 649 -53.10 -43.99 -12.44
C SER A 649 -53.72 -44.95 -13.45
N ARG A 650 -54.59 -44.45 -14.34
CA ARG A 650 -55.18 -45.25 -15.43
C ARG A 650 -54.14 -45.67 -16.46
N THR A 651 -53.17 -44.80 -16.76
CA THR A 651 -52.06 -45.15 -17.66
C THR A 651 -51.22 -46.27 -17.06
N ILE A 652 -50.84 -46.17 -15.79
CA ILE A 652 -50.05 -47.20 -15.10
C ILE A 652 -50.80 -48.54 -15.08
N ASP A 653 -52.09 -48.54 -14.70
CA ASP A 653 -52.93 -49.73 -14.68
C ASP A 653 -53.04 -50.38 -16.07
N ARG A 654 -53.21 -49.56 -17.12
CA ARG A 654 -53.24 -50.03 -18.51
C ARG A 654 -51.92 -50.67 -18.91
N GLU A 655 -50.79 -50.05 -18.62
CA GLU A 655 -49.46 -50.58 -18.96
C GLU A 655 -49.17 -51.90 -18.23
N LEU A 656 -49.48 -51.98 -16.93
CA LEU A 656 -49.34 -53.21 -16.15
C LEU A 656 -50.26 -54.32 -16.66
N SER A 657 -51.52 -54.00 -16.95
CA SER A 657 -52.48 -54.95 -17.52
C SER A 657 -52.04 -55.48 -18.89
N GLN A 658 -51.42 -54.65 -19.73
CA GLN A 658 -50.85 -55.08 -21.00
C GLN A 658 -49.69 -56.05 -20.79
N LEU A 659 -48.82 -55.75 -19.83
CA LEU A 659 -47.70 -56.62 -19.46
C LEU A 659 -48.19 -57.97 -18.93
N ASP A 660 -49.20 -57.98 -18.07
CA ASP A 660 -49.83 -59.20 -17.56
C ASP A 660 -50.43 -60.06 -18.67
N ARG A 661 -51.08 -59.44 -19.66
CA ARG A 661 -51.67 -60.18 -20.79
C ARG A 661 -50.59 -60.87 -21.61
N ARG A 662 -49.50 -60.16 -21.93
CA ARG A 662 -48.35 -60.71 -22.66
C ARG A 662 -47.71 -61.86 -21.88
N TRP A 663 -47.40 -61.62 -20.61
CA TRP A 663 -46.86 -62.61 -19.69
C TRP A 663 -47.70 -63.89 -19.63
N ASN A 664 -49.00 -63.75 -19.39
CA ASN A 664 -49.92 -64.89 -19.27
C ASN A 664 -50.11 -65.63 -20.59
N THR A 665 -50.01 -64.94 -21.74
CA THR A 665 -50.08 -65.57 -23.06
C THR A 665 -48.83 -66.42 -23.29
N MET A 666 -47.65 -65.85 -23.06
CA MET A 666 -46.38 -66.57 -23.13
C MET A 666 -46.36 -67.81 -22.23
N ALA A 667 -46.77 -67.66 -20.96
CA ALA A 667 -46.84 -68.77 -20.00
C ALA A 667 -47.74 -69.91 -20.51
N LYS A 668 -48.93 -69.58 -21.05
CA LYS A 668 -49.86 -70.56 -21.61
C LYS A 668 -49.28 -71.25 -22.83
N ASP A 669 -48.67 -70.50 -23.74
CA ASP A 669 -48.10 -71.03 -24.98
C ASP A 669 -46.94 -71.98 -24.70
N ILE A 670 -46.05 -71.65 -23.76
CA ILE A 670 -44.96 -72.53 -23.31
C ILE A 670 -45.53 -73.84 -22.76
N ILE A 671 -46.48 -73.78 -21.82
CA ILE A 671 -47.06 -74.97 -21.19
C ILE A 671 -47.74 -75.86 -22.23
N ALA A 672 -48.63 -75.27 -23.04
CA ALA A 672 -49.37 -75.99 -24.07
C ALA A 672 -48.42 -76.64 -25.09
N ARG A 673 -47.35 -75.95 -25.48
CA ARG A 673 -46.38 -76.48 -26.44
C ARG A 673 -45.53 -77.61 -25.86
N ILE A 674 -45.06 -77.48 -24.62
CA ILE A 674 -44.33 -78.57 -23.93
C ILE A 674 -45.22 -79.81 -23.81
N GLU A 675 -46.50 -79.66 -23.45
CA GLU A 675 -47.44 -80.78 -23.34
C GLU A 675 -47.70 -81.44 -24.70
N LEU A 676 -47.89 -80.66 -25.77
CA LEU A 676 -48.05 -81.16 -27.12
C LEU A 676 -46.84 -81.97 -27.58
N LEU A 677 -45.63 -81.42 -27.43
CA LEU A 677 -44.39 -82.11 -27.83
C LEU A 677 -44.18 -83.39 -27.01
N ARG A 678 -44.47 -83.39 -25.70
CA ARG A 678 -44.43 -84.61 -24.87
C ARG A 678 -45.43 -85.66 -25.32
N ASN A 679 -46.65 -85.27 -25.67
CA ASN A 679 -47.68 -86.20 -26.15
C ASN A 679 -47.26 -86.84 -27.49
N ILE A 680 -46.70 -86.04 -28.40
CA ILE A 680 -46.16 -86.56 -29.67
C ILE A 680 -45.00 -87.53 -29.42
N GLN A 681 -44.03 -87.17 -28.55
CA GLN A 681 -42.94 -88.09 -28.17
C GLN A 681 -43.46 -89.42 -27.59
N TYR A 682 -44.47 -89.36 -26.71
CA TYR A 682 -45.08 -90.55 -26.13
C TYR A 682 -45.76 -91.42 -27.21
N LYS A 683 -46.57 -90.80 -28.09
CA LYS A 683 -47.24 -91.50 -29.19
C LYS A 683 -46.25 -92.10 -30.19
N GLN A 684 -45.15 -91.41 -30.50
CA GLN A 684 -44.10 -91.95 -31.35
C GLN A 684 -43.41 -93.17 -30.74
N ALA A 685 -43.07 -93.10 -29.45
CA ALA A 685 -42.47 -94.23 -28.74
C ALA A 685 -43.41 -95.45 -28.72
N ASP A 686 -44.70 -95.22 -28.44
CA ASP A 686 -45.74 -96.25 -28.42
C ASP A 686 -46.01 -96.85 -29.83
N LEU A 687 -46.04 -96.01 -30.88
CA LEU A 687 -46.13 -96.49 -32.27
C LEU A 687 -44.94 -97.35 -32.66
N LYS A 688 -43.72 -96.93 -32.30
CA LYS A 688 -42.49 -97.69 -32.58
C LYS A 688 -42.51 -99.05 -31.89
N GLU A 689 -42.89 -99.11 -30.62
CA GLU A 689 -43.03 -100.36 -29.86
C GLU A 689 -44.09 -101.30 -30.47
N LYS A 690 -45.26 -100.76 -30.84
CA LYS A 690 -46.35 -101.54 -31.44
C LYS A 690 -46.01 -102.05 -32.84
N LYS A 691 -45.42 -101.21 -33.70
CA LYS A 691 -44.95 -101.61 -35.04
C LYS A 691 -43.91 -102.74 -34.92
N GLU A 692 -42.96 -102.61 -34.00
CA GLU A 692 -41.96 -103.65 -33.74
C GLU A 692 -42.63 -104.98 -33.35
N ARG A 693 -43.56 -104.95 -32.39
CA ARG A 693 -44.27 -106.15 -31.94
C ARG A 693 -45.06 -106.85 -33.06
N VAL A 694 -45.74 -106.09 -33.91
CA VAL A 694 -46.46 -106.67 -35.06
C VAL A 694 -45.48 -107.18 -36.10
N ASN A 695 -44.39 -106.48 -36.38
CA ASN A 695 -43.35 -106.95 -37.28
C ASN A 695 -42.74 -108.28 -36.80
N THR A 696 -42.47 -108.43 -35.49
CA THR A 696 -42.04 -109.71 -34.92
C THR A 696 -43.06 -110.81 -35.17
N TYR A 697 -44.36 -110.54 -34.96
CA TYR A 697 -45.42 -111.52 -35.25
C TYR A 697 -45.50 -111.86 -36.75
N ILE A 698 -45.39 -110.87 -37.64
CA ILE A 698 -45.35 -111.08 -39.10
C ILE A 698 -44.18 -112.01 -39.45
N ASP A 699 -43.00 -111.73 -38.91
CA ASP A 699 -41.77 -112.44 -39.24
C ASP A 699 -41.78 -113.88 -38.68
N ASP A 700 -42.19 -114.07 -37.43
CA ASP A 700 -42.33 -115.39 -36.81
C ASP A 700 -43.39 -116.24 -37.52
N THR A 701 -44.56 -115.66 -37.82
CA THR A 701 -45.66 -116.40 -38.45
C THR A 701 -45.35 -116.77 -39.90
N ASN A 702 -44.67 -115.88 -40.64
CA ASN A 702 -44.15 -116.22 -41.98
C ASN A 702 -43.19 -117.41 -41.91
N ALA A 703 -42.28 -117.42 -40.95
CA ALA A 703 -41.33 -118.52 -40.78
C ALA A 703 -42.04 -119.85 -40.45
N GLU A 704 -43.06 -119.83 -39.59
CA GLU A 704 -43.88 -121.00 -39.27
C GLU A 704 -44.71 -121.50 -40.47
N LEU A 705 -45.28 -120.59 -41.29
CA LEU A 705 -46.00 -120.93 -42.52
C LEU A 705 -45.08 -121.54 -43.58
N ASP A 706 -43.91 -120.94 -43.81
CA ASP A 706 -42.89 -121.47 -44.72
C ASP A 706 -42.47 -122.89 -44.30
N GLU A 707 -42.31 -123.13 -42.99
CA GLU A 707 -41.97 -124.44 -42.45
C GLU A 707 -43.11 -125.46 -42.62
N HIS A 708 -44.36 -125.05 -42.37
CA HIS A 708 -45.54 -125.90 -42.57
C HIS A 708 -45.74 -126.27 -44.04
N GLU A 709 -45.68 -125.30 -44.97
CA GLU A 709 -45.81 -125.53 -46.41
C GLU A 709 -44.76 -126.55 -46.89
N THR A 710 -43.51 -126.38 -46.45
CA THR A 710 -42.40 -127.28 -46.78
C THR A 710 -42.62 -128.71 -46.26
N LYS A 711 -43.07 -128.87 -45.00
CA LYS A 711 -43.29 -130.19 -44.40
C LYS A 711 -44.56 -130.88 -44.90
N THR A 712 -45.60 -130.15 -45.24
CA THR A 712 -46.86 -130.69 -45.79
C THR A 712 -46.70 -131.15 -47.24
N GLN A 713 -45.94 -130.41 -48.06
CA GLN A 713 -45.55 -130.88 -49.39
C GLN A 713 -44.74 -132.18 -49.31
N ARG A 714 -43.83 -132.32 -48.31
CA ARG A 714 -43.12 -133.58 -48.03
C ARG A 714 -44.03 -134.75 -47.65
N LEU A 715 -45.20 -134.49 -47.06
CA LEU A 715 -46.18 -135.49 -46.61
C LEU A 715 -47.16 -135.93 -47.71
N GLN A 716 -47.52 -135.03 -48.63
CA GLN A 716 -48.43 -135.28 -49.77
C GLN A 716 -47.70 -135.77 -51.03
N GLY A 717 -46.43 -135.40 -51.20
CA GLY A 717 -45.53 -135.98 -52.19
C GLY A 717 -44.95 -137.32 -51.72
N ASN A 718 -44.51 -138.16 -52.68
CA ASN A 718 -43.85 -139.44 -52.40
C ASN A 718 -42.80 -139.30 -51.29
N MET A 719 -43.08 -139.89 -50.11
CA MET A 719 -42.05 -140.02 -49.08
C MET A 719 -40.84 -140.75 -49.68
N SER A 720 -39.63 -140.39 -49.24
CA SER A 720 -38.37 -140.90 -49.80
C SER A 720 -38.46 -142.40 -50.05
N GLN A 721 -38.35 -142.80 -51.33
CA GLN A 721 -38.59 -144.18 -51.77
C GLN A 721 -37.39 -145.10 -51.50
N ASP A 722 -36.34 -144.58 -50.90
CA ASP A 722 -35.08 -145.27 -50.64
C ASP A 722 -35.28 -146.47 -49.70
N VAL A 723 -34.81 -147.63 -50.15
CA VAL A 723 -34.74 -148.86 -49.36
C VAL A 723 -33.41 -148.81 -48.60
N GLU A 724 -33.42 -148.85 -47.27
CA GLU A 724 -32.18 -149.10 -46.54
C GLU A 724 -31.78 -150.57 -46.69
N ASP A 725 -30.48 -150.80 -46.93
CA ASP A 725 -29.94 -152.12 -47.27
C ASP A 725 -30.13 -153.11 -46.10
N GLY A 726 -30.80 -154.23 -46.37
CA GLY A 726 -31.14 -155.25 -45.38
C GLY A 726 -32.52 -155.11 -44.74
N GLU A 727 -33.28 -154.07 -45.08
CA GLU A 727 -34.63 -153.85 -44.54
C GLU A 727 -35.67 -154.76 -45.21
N THR A 728 -36.36 -155.61 -44.43
CA THR A 728 -37.40 -156.48 -44.98
C THR A 728 -38.66 -155.69 -45.39
N ALA A 729 -39.47 -156.22 -46.32
CA ALA A 729 -40.70 -155.55 -46.79
C ALA A 729 -41.70 -155.20 -45.67
N ARG A 730 -41.56 -155.82 -44.50
CA ARG A 730 -42.31 -155.49 -43.29
C ARG A 730 -41.69 -154.32 -42.53
N GLU A 731 -40.37 -154.27 -42.41
CA GLU A 731 -39.61 -153.21 -41.71
C GLU A 731 -39.65 -151.88 -42.47
N LYS A 732 -39.51 -151.86 -43.80
CA LYS A 732 -39.68 -150.63 -44.62
C LYS A 732 -41.07 -150.02 -44.44
N LYS A 733 -42.07 -150.89 -44.35
CA LYS A 733 -43.45 -150.49 -44.10
C LYS A 733 -43.63 -149.93 -42.69
N VAL A 734 -42.80 -150.33 -41.72
CA VAL A 734 -42.80 -149.80 -40.35
C VAL A 734 -42.01 -148.50 -40.25
N ARG A 735 -40.83 -148.35 -40.87
CA ARG A 735 -40.06 -147.09 -40.89
C ARG A 735 -40.81 -145.99 -41.62
N MET A 736 -41.29 -146.24 -42.84
CA MET A 736 -42.12 -145.26 -43.55
C MET A 736 -43.41 -144.97 -42.78
N LYS A 737 -43.96 -145.92 -42.04
CA LYS A 737 -45.10 -145.64 -41.18
C LYS A 737 -44.69 -144.75 -40.00
N LYS A 738 -43.53 -144.97 -39.38
CA LYS A 738 -43.04 -144.23 -38.22
C LYS A 738 -42.55 -142.82 -38.57
N GLU A 739 -41.85 -142.67 -39.69
CA GLU A 739 -41.40 -141.38 -40.23
C GLU A 739 -42.58 -140.55 -40.75
N LYS A 740 -43.53 -141.22 -41.41
CA LYS A 740 -44.82 -140.60 -41.71
C LYS A 740 -45.53 -140.19 -40.43
N GLU A 741 -45.57 -141.04 -39.40
CA GLU A 741 -46.17 -140.71 -38.10
C GLU A 741 -45.46 -139.54 -37.40
N THR A 742 -44.12 -139.41 -37.47
CA THR A 742 -43.37 -138.28 -36.89
C THR A 742 -43.52 -136.99 -37.68
N LEU A 743 -43.40 -137.02 -39.02
CA LEU A 743 -43.69 -135.85 -39.86
C LEU A 743 -45.16 -135.43 -39.72
N GLN A 744 -46.05 -136.40 -39.57
CA GLN A 744 -47.47 -136.16 -39.33
C GLN A 744 -47.69 -135.60 -37.92
N GLN A 745 -46.92 -135.99 -36.91
CA GLN A 745 -46.90 -135.33 -35.60
C GLN A 745 -46.33 -133.91 -35.65
N ASP A 746 -45.26 -133.66 -36.41
CA ASP A 746 -44.65 -132.34 -36.57
C ASP A 746 -45.56 -131.40 -37.36
N VAL A 747 -46.19 -131.87 -38.43
CA VAL A 747 -47.21 -131.11 -39.16
C VAL A 747 -48.42 -130.89 -38.26
N VAL A 748 -48.87 -131.86 -37.48
CA VAL A 748 -49.94 -131.63 -36.48
C VAL A 748 -49.50 -130.61 -35.41
N GLY A 749 -48.24 -130.61 -34.99
CA GLY A 749 -47.66 -129.64 -34.06
C GLY A 749 -47.59 -128.23 -34.64
N LEU A 750 -47.16 -128.09 -35.90
CA LEU A 750 -47.12 -126.82 -36.63
C LEU A 750 -48.52 -126.33 -36.98
N VAL A 751 -49.45 -127.22 -37.34
CA VAL A 751 -50.86 -126.89 -37.53
C VAL A 751 -51.41 -126.32 -36.24
N LYS A 752 -51.11 -126.94 -35.08
CA LYS A 752 -51.53 -126.43 -33.78
C LYS A 752 -50.88 -125.08 -33.43
N SER A 753 -49.59 -124.89 -33.72
CA SER A 753 -48.89 -123.61 -33.54
C SER A 753 -49.49 -122.51 -34.43
N LEU A 754 -49.72 -122.80 -35.72
CA LEU A 754 -50.35 -121.88 -36.67
C LEU A 754 -51.82 -121.63 -36.31
N GLU A 755 -52.54 -122.60 -35.77
CA GLU A 755 -53.88 -122.41 -35.21
C GLU A 755 -53.84 -121.46 -33.99
N GLU A 756 -52.82 -121.55 -33.15
CA GLU A 756 -52.57 -120.60 -32.06
C GLU A 756 -52.21 -119.21 -32.62
N ARG A 757 -51.37 -119.11 -33.67
CA ARG A 757 -51.08 -117.84 -34.37
C ARG A 757 -52.31 -117.23 -35.03
N ILE A 758 -53.17 -118.04 -35.64
CA ILE A 758 -54.47 -117.62 -36.20
C ILE A 758 -55.42 -117.18 -35.09
N ALA A 759 -55.39 -117.83 -33.93
CA ALA A 759 -56.16 -117.39 -32.77
C ALA A 759 -55.63 -116.06 -32.19
N GLU A 760 -54.34 -115.77 -32.33
CA GLU A 760 -53.71 -114.50 -31.98
C GLU A 760 -53.89 -113.41 -33.05
N PHE A 761 -54.17 -113.79 -34.30
CA PHE A 761 -54.33 -112.86 -35.42
C PHE A 761 -55.34 -111.73 -35.14
N PRO A 762 -56.55 -111.96 -34.57
CA PRO A 762 -57.46 -110.88 -34.20
C PRO A 762 -56.86 -109.87 -33.21
N ARG A 763 -55.95 -110.32 -32.33
CA ARG A 763 -55.26 -109.43 -31.39
C ARG A 763 -54.19 -108.60 -32.10
N SER A 764 -53.43 -109.20 -33.01
CA SER A 764 -52.43 -108.50 -33.82
C SER A 764 -53.07 -107.53 -34.82
N GLN A 765 -54.19 -107.90 -35.45
CA GLN A 765 -55.01 -107.02 -36.29
C GLN A 765 -55.50 -105.81 -35.49
N ALA A 766 -56.01 -106.02 -34.27
CA ALA A 766 -56.41 -104.91 -33.40
C ALA A 766 -55.25 -103.98 -33.02
N ILE A 767 -53.99 -104.45 -33.01
CA ILE A 767 -52.81 -103.60 -32.82
C ILE A 767 -52.50 -102.82 -34.11
N VAL A 768 -52.62 -103.43 -35.29
CA VAL A 768 -52.47 -102.75 -36.59
C VAL A 768 -53.50 -101.65 -36.77
N ASP A 769 -54.77 -101.91 -36.44
CA ASP A 769 -55.84 -100.91 -36.50
C ASP A 769 -55.55 -99.72 -35.58
N ARG A 770 -54.96 -100.00 -34.40
CA ARG A 770 -54.50 -98.96 -33.46
C ARG A 770 -53.29 -98.20 -33.98
N ILE A 771 -52.34 -98.86 -34.66
CA ILE A 771 -51.19 -98.20 -35.32
C ILE A 771 -51.70 -97.27 -36.41
N ASN A 772 -52.65 -97.71 -37.25
CA ASN A 772 -53.25 -96.90 -38.30
C ASN A 772 -54.02 -95.71 -37.74
N THR A 773 -54.79 -95.92 -36.67
CA THR A 773 -55.52 -94.83 -36.00
C THR A 773 -54.56 -93.82 -35.35
N ALA A 774 -53.56 -94.29 -34.59
CA ALA A 774 -52.60 -93.43 -33.92
C ALA A 774 -51.66 -92.70 -34.90
N SER A 775 -51.35 -93.32 -36.05
CA SER A 775 -50.60 -92.67 -37.14
C SER A 775 -51.42 -91.53 -37.74
N LYS A 776 -52.71 -91.77 -38.02
CA LYS A 776 -53.62 -90.72 -38.50
C LYS A 776 -53.76 -89.56 -37.52
N ASP A 777 -53.87 -89.86 -36.22
CA ASP A 777 -53.89 -88.83 -35.17
C ASP A 777 -52.60 -87.99 -35.12
N LEU A 778 -51.46 -88.53 -35.54
CA LEU A 778 -50.19 -87.80 -35.64
C LEU A 778 -50.08 -87.00 -36.95
N GLU A 779 -50.63 -87.50 -38.06
CA GLU A 779 -50.67 -86.75 -39.33
C GLU A 779 -51.37 -85.40 -39.17
N ASP A 780 -52.46 -85.34 -38.40
CA ASP A 780 -53.24 -84.11 -38.20
C ASP A 780 -52.42 -82.96 -37.56
N VAL A 781 -51.35 -83.28 -36.85
CA VAL A 781 -50.49 -82.31 -36.12
C VAL A 781 -49.08 -82.19 -36.68
N ALA A 782 -48.76 -82.94 -37.73
CA ALA A 782 -47.44 -83.01 -38.35
C ALA A 782 -47.21 -81.94 -39.43
N ASP A 783 -45.93 -81.60 -39.67
CA ASP A 783 -45.55 -80.88 -40.89
C ASP A 783 -45.64 -81.79 -42.14
N GLU A 784 -45.57 -81.19 -43.33
CA GLU A 784 -45.77 -81.92 -44.58
C GLU A 784 -44.67 -82.98 -44.81
N ASP A 785 -43.43 -82.67 -44.43
CA ASP A 785 -42.29 -83.58 -44.56
C ASP A 785 -42.46 -84.81 -43.65
N SER A 786 -42.91 -84.61 -42.41
CA SER A 786 -43.14 -85.72 -41.48
C SER A 786 -44.40 -86.51 -41.83
N LYS A 787 -45.46 -85.87 -42.34
CA LYS A 787 -46.63 -86.60 -42.90
C LYS A 787 -46.19 -87.55 -44.01
N ALA A 788 -45.35 -87.09 -44.93
CA ALA A 788 -44.82 -87.93 -46.00
C ALA A 788 -44.01 -89.10 -45.43
N ALA A 789 -43.12 -88.84 -44.46
CA ALA A 789 -42.33 -89.88 -43.81
C ALA A 789 -43.19 -90.93 -43.09
N LEU A 790 -44.23 -90.53 -42.34
CA LEU A 790 -45.17 -91.46 -41.69
C LEU A 790 -45.92 -92.29 -42.71
N HIS A 791 -46.40 -91.64 -43.76
CA HIS A 791 -47.22 -92.25 -44.77
C HIS A 791 -46.42 -93.34 -45.47
N ASP A 792 -45.19 -93.04 -45.89
CA ASP A 792 -44.29 -94.02 -46.51
C ASP A 792 -43.99 -95.19 -45.56
N GLU A 793 -43.70 -94.90 -44.29
CA GLU A 793 -43.44 -95.92 -43.28
C GLU A 793 -44.68 -96.81 -43.02
N LEU A 794 -45.86 -96.21 -42.95
CA LEU A 794 -47.13 -96.88 -42.67
C LEU A 794 -47.62 -97.71 -43.86
N VAL A 795 -47.44 -97.21 -45.09
CA VAL A 795 -47.73 -97.96 -46.32
C VAL A 795 -46.85 -99.21 -46.39
N ASN A 796 -45.56 -99.08 -46.10
CA ASN A 796 -44.65 -100.22 -46.06
C ASN A 796 -45.04 -101.23 -44.97
N PHE A 797 -45.35 -100.75 -43.76
CA PHE A 797 -45.82 -101.57 -42.65
C PHE A 797 -47.12 -102.35 -42.99
N ASN A 798 -48.14 -101.67 -43.52
CA ASN A 798 -49.41 -102.28 -43.89
C ASN A 798 -49.28 -103.25 -45.06
N ALA A 799 -48.38 -102.97 -46.02
CA ALA A 799 -48.08 -103.92 -47.10
C ALA A 799 -47.52 -105.24 -46.54
N ARG A 800 -46.58 -105.18 -45.57
CA ARG A 800 -46.08 -106.38 -44.88
C ARG A 800 -47.19 -107.12 -44.14
N TRP A 801 -48.08 -106.39 -43.47
CA TRP A 801 -49.22 -106.98 -42.77
C TRP A 801 -50.20 -107.69 -43.73
N LEU A 802 -50.56 -107.06 -44.85
CA LEU A 802 -51.48 -107.64 -45.82
C LEU A 802 -50.93 -108.93 -46.45
N VAL A 803 -49.61 -109.00 -46.66
CA VAL A 803 -48.95 -110.22 -47.15
C VAL A 803 -49.17 -111.37 -46.17
N ILE A 804 -48.93 -111.19 -44.86
CA ILE A 804 -49.14 -112.27 -43.89
C ILE A 804 -50.61 -112.64 -43.73
N VAL A 805 -51.53 -111.66 -43.81
CA VAL A 805 -52.98 -111.90 -43.77
C VAL A 805 -53.39 -112.81 -44.91
N THR A 806 -52.95 -112.49 -46.13
CA THR A 806 -53.25 -113.28 -47.33
C THR A 806 -52.71 -114.70 -47.21
N ARG A 807 -51.47 -114.86 -46.72
CA ARG A 807 -50.86 -116.18 -46.52
C ARG A 807 -51.61 -117.01 -45.47
N LEU A 808 -52.07 -116.40 -44.38
CA LEU A 808 -52.89 -117.07 -43.36
C LEU A 808 -54.28 -117.43 -43.87
N GLU A 809 -54.90 -116.59 -44.70
CA GLU A 809 -56.19 -116.87 -45.34
C GLU A 809 -56.08 -118.05 -46.31
N ASP A 810 -55.07 -118.04 -47.17
CA ASP A 810 -54.75 -119.14 -48.09
C ASP A 810 -54.53 -120.44 -47.32
N TYR A 811 -53.75 -120.38 -46.23
CA TYR A 811 -53.54 -121.51 -45.33
C TYR A 811 -54.86 -122.02 -44.70
N SER A 812 -55.73 -121.14 -44.20
CA SER A 812 -57.03 -121.49 -43.61
C SER A 812 -58.02 -122.09 -44.62
N SER A 813 -57.85 -121.77 -45.90
CA SER A 813 -58.70 -122.23 -47.01
C SER A 813 -58.31 -123.60 -47.55
N THR A 814 -57.16 -124.12 -47.11
CA THR A 814 -56.65 -125.43 -47.50
C THR A 814 -57.29 -126.50 -46.62
N ASP A 815 -57.94 -127.51 -47.23
CA ASP A 815 -58.61 -128.61 -46.49
C ASP A 815 -57.59 -129.42 -45.67
N LEU A 816 -57.51 -129.13 -44.37
CA LEU A 816 -56.66 -129.87 -43.43
C LEU A 816 -57.39 -131.13 -42.92
N PRO A 817 -56.70 -132.27 -42.80
CA PRO A 817 -57.30 -133.53 -42.35
C PRO A 817 -57.76 -133.42 -40.88
N ASP A 818 -59.06 -133.67 -40.66
CA ASP A 818 -59.71 -133.62 -39.34
C ASP A 818 -59.05 -134.61 -38.35
N PRO A 819 -58.49 -134.15 -37.22
CA PRO A 819 -57.89 -135.03 -36.21
C PRO A 819 -58.92 -135.93 -35.49
N GLY A 820 -60.21 -135.60 -35.58
CA GLY A 820 -61.27 -136.21 -34.76
C GLY A 820 -62.19 -137.22 -35.46
N SER A 821 -62.17 -137.33 -36.79
CA SER A 821 -63.11 -138.18 -37.53
C SER A 821 -62.49 -139.51 -37.97
N PHE A 822 -62.54 -140.51 -37.08
CA PHE A 822 -62.41 -141.92 -37.44
C PHE A 822 -63.75 -142.42 -38.01
N GLY A 823 -63.88 -142.41 -39.35
CA GLY A 823 -64.92 -143.19 -40.04
C GLY A 823 -66.33 -142.61 -40.07
N CYS A 824 -66.50 -141.41 -40.64
CA CYS A 824 -67.52 -141.02 -41.64
C CYS A 824 -67.26 -139.56 -42.02
N MET A 825 -67.15 -139.26 -43.32
CA MET A 825 -66.75 -137.93 -43.84
C MET A 825 -67.63 -136.81 -43.31
N GLY A 826 -67.00 -135.88 -42.60
CA GLY A 826 -67.53 -134.54 -42.33
C GLY A 826 -66.39 -133.55 -42.40
N PHE A 827 -66.34 -132.76 -43.48
CA PHE A 827 -65.40 -131.65 -43.63
C PHE A 827 -65.91 -130.45 -42.81
N VAL A 828 -65.08 -129.87 -41.94
CA VAL A 828 -65.43 -128.66 -41.20
C VAL A 828 -64.87 -127.45 -41.94
N LYS A 829 -65.73 -126.77 -42.70
CA LYS A 829 -65.47 -125.42 -43.20
C LYS A 829 -65.51 -124.44 -42.01
N ARG A 830 -64.38 -123.88 -41.59
CA ARG A 830 -64.36 -122.62 -40.83
C ARG A 830 -63.84 -121.52 -41.73
N ARG A 831 -64.76 -120.75 -42.30
CA ARG A 831 -64.43 -119.43 -42.81
C ARG A 831 -64.03 -118.55 -41.63
N LEU A 832 -63.04 -117.70 -41.83
CA LEU A 832 -62.93 -116.42 -41.13
C LEU A 832 -64.24 -115.65 -41.38
N SER A 833 -65.25 -115.88 -40.54
CA SER A 833 -66.52 -115.16 -40.61
C SER A 833 -66.50 -114.02 -39.59
N GLY A 834 -66.05 -112.85 -40.05
CA GLY A 834 -66.15 -111.61 -39.29
C GLY A 834 -65.37 -110.45 -39.92
N SER A 835 -66.07 -109.65 -40.72
CA SER A 835 -65.74 -108.26 -41.11
C SER A 835 -64.65 -108.02 -42.17
N THR A 836 -65.15 -107.59 -43.34
CA THR A 836 -64.61 -106.69 -44.38
C THR A 836 -63.34 -105.90 -44.08
N TYR A 837 -62.47 -105.80 -45.11
CA TYR A 837 -61.40 -104.81 -45.40
C TYR A 837 -61.04 -103.80 -44.30
#